data_AF-A0A4X2L0Y9-F1
#
_entry.id   AF-A0A4X2L0Y9-F1
#
_cell.length_a   1.000
_cell.length_b   1.000
_cell.length_c   1.000
_cell.angle_alpha   90.00
_cell.angle_beta   90.00
_cell.angle_gamma   90.00
#
_symmetry.space_group_name_H-M   'P 1'
#
loop_
_entity.id
_entity.type
_entity.pdbx_description
1 polymer ?
#
loop_
_entity_poly.entity_id
_entity_poly.type
_entity_poly.pdbx_seq_one_letter_code
_entity_poly.pdbx_strand_id
1 'polypeptide(L)'
;MKMLNMALNGLFIVLVLSFGTTVAFGPIPRITWEQREVRLTHFQEPGISNYSTLLLNKIKDTLYIGAREVIFAVNSLNIAEKQHEVYWKVTEDKKAKCSEKGKSKQTECLNYIRVLQLLNDTVLYVCGTNAFQPTCDHLLLKTFELVGKNEDGKGRCPFDPAQSYTSIMVDGELYSGTSYNFLGSEPIISRNSPQSPLRTEYAIPWLNEPSFVFADVIRKNPNSTDGEDDKIYFFFTEVSVEYEFFGKLMIPRIARVCKGDQGGLRTLQKKWTSFLKARLICSIPENNFIFNVINDVFILKSPDLKEPVFYAVFTPQLNNVGLSAVCAYNMSLVEEVFSRGKYMQSATVEQSHTKWVRYSGEIPKPRPGACINNEARAANYSSSLNLPDKTLQFVKDHPLMDDSVFPITNRPRLIKRDVNYTQIVVDRIQALDKTVYDVMFISTDTGALHKAVSSENGMHIIEETQLFQDFEPVQTLLLSSKKGKRYIYAGSNSGVVQSPVAFCEKHSTCVDCVLARDPYCAWNPRKASCVAIFKEHGSNSSLIQKMNGDASSCTDKDEKVKENYLLHFGGTAELKCSQKSNLAQVIWKFQNGVLKVESPKYRLVGKALLIFNLSEGDSGVYQCLSEEKVKNKKFSQVIAKHVLEVKKISHTTTVSPTLTAAQTEASSPIPFPPTGTSFLSCVGTGSPSSTSTQFDVGSGTESPAVTLLPPFLSDQSQHVNAHGIFHLICRATGPSDVHVIWEKNGQKIDVCVSVQTHVLPDGKVYLFSWVKDTLRESSEYCCSFLSKTGNKASKAWITVDRQEATHQESWTRELNNWKSVINEHDQMMQNWKKAWLSFRDIKATVTLFWICKALLTIRVPRMISCLSSMRNAPVIWKNYTLLTDYGNAN
;
A
#
# COMPACT_ATOMS: atom_id res chain seq x y z
N MET A 1 9.24 47.15 4.51
CA MET A 1 9.01 45.99 3.62
C MET A 1 10.26 45.13 3.37
N LYS A 2 11.45 45.68 3.11
CA LYS A 2 12.68 44.88 2.87
C LYS A 2 13.18 44.08 4.10
N MET A 3 13.05 44.61 5.33
CA MET A 3 13.44 43.87 6.54
C MET A 3 12.48 42.72 6.93
N LEU A 4 11.20 42.82 6.55
CA LEU A 4 10.21 41.78 6.83
C LEU A 4 10.41 40.54 5.93
N ASN A 5 10.83 40.74 4.68
CA ASN A 5 11.16 39.65 3.76
C ASN A 5 12.45 38.91 4.10
N MET A 6 13.45 39.59 4.69
CA MET A 6 14.68 38.92 5.15
C MET A 6 14.42 38.07 6.41
N ALA A 7 13.54 38.53 7.31
CA ALA A 7 13.14 37.76 8.49
C ALA A 7 12.29 36.53 8.12
N LEU A 8 11.38 36.65 7.14
CA LEU A 8 10.56 35.52 6.67
C LEU A 8 11.38 34.47 5.93
N ASN A 9 12.33 34.89 5.07
CA ASN A 9 13.22 33.97 4.37
C ASN A 9 14.24 33.32 5.31
N GLY A 10 14.71 34.05 6.33
CA GLY A 10 15.55 33.50 7.39
C GLY A 10 14.82 32.44 8.22
N LEU A 11 13.55 32.68 8.56
CA LEU A 11 12.72 31.69 9.27
C LEU A 11 12.44 30.46 8.41
N PHE A 12 12.21 30.62 7.10
CA PHE A 12 12.01 29.50 6.17
C PHE A 12 13.27 28.64 6.00
N ILE A 13 14.45 29.26 5.92
CA ILE A 13 15.73 28.53 5.83
C ILE A 13 16.02 27.81 7.15
N VAL A 14 15.73 28.42 8.30
CA VAL A 14 15.90 27.77 9.61
C VAL A 14 14.87 26.65 9.82
N LEU A 15 13.61 26.80 9.37
CA LEU A 15 12.61 25.73 9.40
C LEU A 15 12.96 24.57 8.45
N VAL A 16 13.52 24.85 7.27
CA VAL A 16 13.99 23.81 6.33
C VAL A 16 15.25 23.12 6.88
N LEU A 17 16.12 23.82 7.59
CA LEU A 17 17.32 23.26 8.22
C LEU A 17 17.02 22.52 9.55
N SER A 18 15.98 22.90 10.29
CA SER A 18 15.59 22.25 11.56
C SER A 18 14.61 21.07 11.38
N PHE A 19 13.91 20.98 10.24
CA PHE A 19 13.16 19.77 9.83
C PHE A 19 13.95 18.88 8.86
N GLY A 20 15.23 19.18 8.64
CA GLY A 20 16.17 18.36 7.87
C GLY A 20 16.70 17.14 8.64
N THR A 21 15.93 16.54 9.55
CA THR A 21 16.17 15.14 9.87
C THR A 21 15.55 14.32 8.74
N THR A 22 16.36 13.98 7.74
CA THR A 22 16.03 12.89 6.82
C THR A 22 15.89 11.62 7.65
N VAL A 23 14.71 11.38 8.21
CA VAL A 23 14.33 10.03 8.58
C VAL A 23 14.50 9.24 7.30
N ALA A 24 15.45 8.31 7.30
CA ALA A 24 15.72 7.47 6.15
C ALA A 24 14.53 6.51 5.99
N PHE A 25 13.47 6.99 5.33
CA PHE A 25 12.35 6.17 4.93
C PHE A 25 12.84 5.11 3.93
N GLY A 26 12.33 3.88 4.05
CA GLY A 26 12.99 2.66 3.57
C GLY A 26 13.51 2.73 2.13
N PRO A 27 14.53 1.91 1.83
CA PRO A 27 15.27 1.98 0.57
C PRO A 27 14.34 1.78 -0.63
N ILE A 28 14.65 2.46 -1.73
CA ILE A 28 14.03 2.19 -3.03
C ILE A 28 14.46 0.78 -3.47
N PRO A 29 13.57 -0.03 -4.08
CA PRO A 29 13.96 -1.30 -4.67
C PRO A 29 15.16 -1.11 -5.60
N ARG A 30 16.24 -1.87 -5.39
CA ARG A 30 17.47 -1.69 -6.17
C ARG A 30 17.22 -1.97 -7.66
N ILE A 31 16.44 -3.00 -7.99
CA ILE A 31 16.03 -3.31 -9.37
C ILE A 31 14.51 -3.41 -9.43
N THR A 32 13.90 -2.90 -10.50
CA THR A 32 12.49 -3.16 -10.83
C THR A 32 12.43 -4.04 -12.07
N TRP A 33 11.76 -5.19 -11.94
CA TRP A 33 11.50 -6.13 -13.02
C TRP A 33 10.09 -5.93 -13.55
N GLU A 34 10.02 -5.51 -14.81
CA GLU A 34 8.75 -5.57 -15.53
C GLU A 34 8.43 -7.02 -15.89
N GLN A 35 7.14 -7.36 -15.94
CA GLN A 35 6.70 -8.74 -16.17
C GLN A 35 7.27 -9.35 -17.46
N ARG A 36 7.45 -8.56 -18.52
CA ARG A 36 8.04 -9.00 -19.80
C ARG A 36 9.51 -9.40 -19.71
N GLU A 37 10.20 -8.95 -18.67
CA GLU A 37 11.64 -9.16 -18.50
C GLU A 37 11.97 -10.41 -17.72
N VAL A 38 11.02 -10.94 -16.97
CA VAL A 38 11.17 -12.11 -16.11
C VAL A 38 10.22 -13.22 -16.51
N ARG A 39 10.59 -14.46 -16.23
CA ARG A 39 9.73 -15.60 -16.54
C ARG A 39 8.83 -15.89 -15.34
N LEU A 40 7.61 -15.38 -15.40
CA LEU A 40 6.53 -15.71 -14.47
C LEU A 40 5.58 -16.71 -15.14
N THR A 41 5.07 -17.66 -14.35
CA THR A 41 4.02 -18.57 -14.80
C THR A 41 2.69 -18.09 -14.26
N HIS A 42 1.66 -18.09 -15.10
CA HIS A 42 0.32 -17.59 -14.75
C HIS A 42 -0.71 -18.71 -14.86
N PHE A 43 -1.70 -18.68 -13.97
CA PHE A 43 -2.89 -19.49 -14.05
C PHE A 43 -4.13 -18.61 -13.92
N GLN A 44 -5.04 -18.72 -14.88
CA GLN A 44 -6.33 -18.06 -14.88
C GLN A 44 -7.31 -18.90 -15.70
N GLU A 45 -8.57 -18.94 -15.30
CA GLU A 45 -9.66 -19.59 -16.03
C GLU A 45 -10.65 -18.52 -16.52
N PRO A 46 -11.03 -18.51 -17.81
CA PRO A 46 -11.96 -17.51 -18.34
C PRO A 46 -13.30 -17.48 -17.59
N GLY A 47 -13.76 -16.27 -17.22
CA GLY A 47 -15.02 -16.07 -16.50
C GLY A 47 -14.95 -16.32 -14.98
N ILE A 48 -13.80 -16.77 -14.47
CA ILE A 48 -13.55 -16.99 -13.05
C ILE A 48 -12.65 -15.90 -12.48
N SER A 49 -12.98 -15.45 -11.27
CA SER A 49 -12.25 -14.40 -10.55
C SER A 49 -12.05 -14.77 -9.08
N ASN A 50 -11.33 -13.92 -8.34
CA ASN A 50 -11.14 -13.99 -6.88
C ASN A 50 -10.40 -15.25 -6.40
N TYR A 51 -9.19 -15.47 -6.94
CA TYR A 51 -8.28 -16.57 -6.61
C TYR A 51 -7.62 -16.33 -5.24
N SER A 52 -8.46 -16.31 -4.20
CA SER A 52 -8.17 -15.72 -2.90
C SER A 52 -7.73 -16.74 -1.84
N THR A 53 -7.89 -18.04 -2.10
CA THR A 53 -7.46 -19.11 -1.18
C THR A 53 -6.49 -20.06 -1.85
N LEU A 54 -5.28 -20.20 -1.31
CA LEU A 54 -4.24 -21.11 -1.83
C LEU A 54 -3.87 -22.16 -0.77
N LEU A 55 -3.75 -23.42 -1.18
CA LEU A 55 -3.29 -24.50 -0.32
C LEU A 55 -2.28 -25.37 -1.08
N LEU A 56 -1.03 -25.41 -0.61
CA LEU A 56 0.03 -26.20 -1.21
C LEU A 56 0.12 -27.59 -0.55
N ASN A 57 -0.03 -28.65 -1.35
CA ASN A 57 0.34 -30.00 -0.95
C ASN A 57 1.77 -30.32 -1.44
N LYS A 58 2.75 -30.16 -0.55
CA LYS A 58 4.18 -30.37 -0.85
C LYS A 58 4.54 -31.81 -1.23
N ILE A 59 3.75 -32.80 -0.78
CA ILE A 59 4.02 -34.22 -1.04
C ILE A 59 3.56 -34.59 -2.44
N LYS A 60 2.37 -34.13 -2.84
CA LYS A 60 1.76 -34.44 -4.15
C LYS A 60 2.17 -33.50 -5.28
N ASP A 61 3.00 -32.49 -4.99
CA ASP A 61 3.36 -31.42 -5.93
C ASP A 61 2.14 -30.72 -6.56
N THR A 62 1.05 -30.59 -5.78
CA THR A 62 -0.20 -29.97 -6.22
C THR A 62 -0.45 -28.69 -5.43
N LEU A 63 -0.84 -27.64 -6.14
CA LEU A 63 -1.39 -26.42 -5.56
C LEU A 63 -2.91 -26.42 -5.75
N TYR A 64 -3.66 -26.36 -4.66
CA TYR A 64 -5.11 -26.19 -4.71
C TYR A 64 -5.46 -24.70 -4.65
N ILE A 65 -6.40 -24.28 -5.49
CA ILE A 65 -6.80 -22.88 -5.64
C ILE A 65 -8.32 -22.79 -5.45
N GLY A 66 -8.75 -22.09 -4.41
CA GLY A 66 -10.14 -21.73 -4.18
C GLY A 66 -10.44 -20.37 -4.80
N ALA A 67 -11.34 -20.33 -5.78
CA ALA A 67 -11.76 -19.12 -6.47
C ALA A 67 -13.28 -18.91 -6.31
N ARG A 68 -13.86 -17.96 -7.08
CA ARG A 68 -15.31 -17.76 -7.12
C ARG A 68 -15.98 -18.91 -7.88
N GLU A 69 -16.81 -19.66 -7.18
CA GLU A 69 -17.62 -20.80 -7.62
C GLU A 69 -16.86 -22.06 -8.07
N VAL A 70 -15.54 -22.11 -7.88
CA VAL A 70 -14.71 -23.22 -8.41
C VAL A 70 -13.47 -23.45 -7.56
N ILE A 71 -13.02 -24.70 -7.52
CA ILE A 71 -11.78 -25.14 -6.90
C ILE A 71 -10.94 -25.82 -7.98
N PHE A 72 -9.66 -25.48 -8.05
CA PHE A 72 -8.70 -26.08 -8.99
C PHE A 72 -7.64 -26.87 -8.26
N ALA A 73 -7.10 -27.88 -8.93
CA ALA A 73 -5.81 -28.48 -8.65
C ALA A 73 -4.89 -28.20 -9.83
N VAL A 74 -3.73 -27.58 -9.57
CA VAL A 74 -2.71 -27.31 -10.60
C VAL A 74 -1.38 -27.89 -10.17
N ASN A 75 -0.50 -28.17 -11.14
CA ASN A 75 0.86 -28.58 -10.84
C ASN A 75 1.62 -27.45 -10.12
N SER A 76 2.10 -27.68 -8.90
CA SER A 76 2.83 -26.67 -8.14
C SER A 76 4.17 -26.27 -8.79
N LEU A 77 4.75 -27.12 -9.63
CA LEU A 77 5.99 -26.81 -10.34
C LEU A 77 5.76 -25.94 -11.58
N ASN A 78 4.57 -26.01 -12.18
CA ASN A 78 4.15 -25.21 -13.31
C ASN A 78 2.64 -24.97 -13.23
N ILE A 79 2.23 -23.87 -12.61
CA ILE A 79 0.81 -23.63 -12.32
C ILE A 79 -0.07 -23.47 -13.56
N ALA A 80 0.51 -23.25 -14.74
CA ALA A 80 -0.22 -23.24 -16.00
C ALA A 80 -0.81 -24.63 -16.35
N GLU A 81 -0.28 -25.70 -15.76
CA GLU A 81 -0.79 -27.07 -15.94
C GLU A 81 -1.94 -27.35 -14.97
N LYS A 82 -3.17 -27.10 -15.44
CA LYS A 82 -4.40 -27.51 -14.75
C LYS A 82 -4.49 -29.04 -14.72
N GLN A 83 -4.63 -29.61 -13.52
CA GLN A 83 -4.80 -31.06 -13.32
C GLN A 83 -6.29 -31.41 -13.21
N HIS A 84 -7.01 -30.71 -12.32
CA HIS A 84 -8.42 -30.95 -12.06
C HIS A 84 -9.16 -29.64 -11.73
N GLU A 85 -10.48 -29.65 -11.90
CA GLU A 85 -11.38 -28.56 -11.50
C GLU A 85 -12.71 -29.13 -11.01
N VAL A 86 -13.35 -28.43 -10.08
CA VAL A 86 -14.69 -28.75 -9.61
C VAL A 86 -15.47 -27.47 -9.33
N TYR A 87 -16.65 -27.37 -9.94
CA TYR A 87 -17.54 -26.23 -9.78
C TYR A 87 -18.47 -26.43 -8.58
N TRP A 88 -18.66 -25.37 -7.81
CA TRP A 88 -19.62 -25.29 -6.73
C TRP A 88 -20.43 -23.99 -6.84
N LYS A 89 -21.19 -23.90 -7.94
CA LYS A 89 -22.00 -22.73 -8.30
C LYS A 89 -23.25 -22.63 -7.43
N VAL A 90 -23.73 -21.39 -7.25
CA VAL A 90 -25.01 -21.14 -6.57
C VAL A 90 -26.15 -21.39 -7.55
N THR A 91 -27.22 -22.06 -7.10
CA THR A 91 -28.44 -22.24 -7.90
C THR A 91 -29.15 -20.90 -8.13
N GLU A 92 -29.83 -20.74 -9.27
CA GLU A 92 -30.52 -19.48 -9.58
C GLU A 92 -31.58 -19.10 -8.53
N ASP A 93 -32.27 -20.08 -7.94
CA ASP A 93 -33.21 -19.83 -6.83
C ASP A 93 -32.52 -19.23 -5.59
N LYS A 94 -31.32 -19.72 -5.25
CA LYS A 94 -30.53 -19.17 -4.14
C LYS A 94 -30.01 -17.77 -4.47
N LYS A 95 -29.60 -17.53 -5.72
CA LYS A 95 -29.21 -16.19 -6.18
C LYS A 95 -30.37 -15.21 -6.12
N ALA A 96 -31.57 -15.62 -6.53
CA ALA A 96 -32.79 -14.80 -6.44
C ALA A 96 -33.12 -14.46 -4.99
N LYS A 97 -33.15 -15.46 -4.09
CA LYS A 97 -33.37 -15.25 -2.65
C LYS A 97 -32.32 -14.36 -1.98
N CYS A 98 -31.07 -14.43 -2.43
CA CYS A 98 -30.02 -13.52 -1.98
C CYS A 98 -30.25 -12.10 -2.49
N SER A 99 -30.63 -11.95 -3.76
CA SER A 99 -30.93 -10.66 -4.38
C SER A 99 -32.15 -9.98 -3.76
N GLU A 100 -33.17 -10.74 -3.36
CA GLU A 100 -34.34 -10.26 -2.61
C GLU A 100 -33.96 -9.62 -1.26
N LYS A 101 -32.81 -10.00 -0.70
CA LYS A 101 -32.24 -9.39 0.52
C LYS A 101 -31.41 -8.13 0.24
N GLY A 102 -31.49 -7.58 -0.97
CA GLY A 102 -30.80 -6.35 -1.37
C GLY A 102 -29.33 -6.52 -1.72
N LYS A 103 -28.88 -7.75 -1.99
CA LYS A 103 -27.50 -8.05 -2.39
C LYS A 103 -27.36 -8.16 -3.90
N SER A 104 -26.18 -7.84 -4.43
CA SER A 104 -25.92 -7.87 -5.86
C SER A 104 -25.94 -9.31 -6.39
N LYS A 105 -26.89 -9.59 -7.30
CA LYS A 105 -27.05 -10.90 -7.94
C LYS A 105 -25.79 -11.33 -8.70
N GLN A 106 -25.04 -10.38 -9.29
CA GLN A 106 -23.90 -10.64 -10.18
C GLN A 106 -22.55 -10.68 -9.47
N THR A 107 -22.44 -10.11 -8.26
CA THR A 107 -21.16 -10.03 -7.54
C THR A 107 -21.24 -10.71 -6.18
N GLU A 108 -22.14 -10.33 -5.30
CA GLU A 108 -22.16 -10.83 -3.91
C GLU A 108 -22.90 -12.17 -3.77
N CYS A 109 -23.97 -12.40 -4.55
CA CYS A 109 -24.78 -13.61 -4.51
C CYS A 109 -24.16 -14.81 -5.26
N LEU A 110 -22.84 -14.98 -5.14
CA LEU A 110 -22.09 -16.10 -5.70
C LEU A 110 -21.43 -16.89 -4.56
N ASN A 111 -20.85 -18.05 -4.88
CA ASN A 111 -20.15 -18.86 -3.89
C ASN A 111 -18.65 -18.54 -3.92
N TYR A 112 -18.15 -17.80 -2.95
CA TYR A 112 -16.72 -17.52 -2.83
C TYR A 112 -16.09 -18.54 -1.90
N ILE A 113 -15.10 -19.29 -2.38
CA ILE A 113 -14.36 -20.23 -1.54
C ILE A 113 -13.49 -19.43 -0.55
N ARG A 114 -13.61 -19.78 0.73
CA ARG A 114 -12.98 -19.06 1.85
C ARG A 114 -12.24 -19.98 2.81
N VAL A 115 -12.63 -21.25 2.86
CA VAL A 115 -11.92 -22.28 3.63
C VAL A 115 -11.50 -23.36 2.65
N LEU A 116 -10.21 -23.67 2.62
CA LEU A 116 -9.63 -24.76 1.85
C LEU A 116 -8.51 -25.38 2.69
N GLN A 117 -8.81 -26.49 3.36
CA GLN A 117 -7.90 -27.10 4.33
C GLN A 117 -7.75 -28.60 4.09
N LEU A 118 -6.57 -29.15 4.35
CA LEU A 118 -6.35 -30.60 4.29
C LEU A 118 -6.96 -31.24 5.54
N LEU A 119 -8.00 -32.06 5.36
CA LEU A 119 -8.59 -32.82 6.46
C LEU A 119 -7.76 -34.09 6.73
N ASN A 120 -7.37 -34.77 5.65
CA ASN A 120 -6.48 -35.93 5.64
C ASN A 120 -5.86 -36.06 4.23
N ASP A 121 -5.03 -37.10 4.01
CA ASP A 121 -4.31 -37.27 2.73
C ASP A 121 -5.21 -37.48 1.51
N THR A 122 -6.51 -37.75 1.69
CA THR A 122 -7.45 -38.07 0.60
C THR A 122 -8.61 -37.06 0.49
N VAL A 123 -8.79 -36.15 1.44
CA VAL A 123 -9.95 -35.27 1.53
C VAL A 123 -9.54 -33.84 1.92
N LEU A 124 -10.07 -32.86 1.19
CA LEU A 124 -10.04 -31.45 1.59
C LEU A 124 -11.37 -31.07 2.27
N TYR A 125 -11.29 -30.29 3.33
CA TYR A 125 -12.43 -29.60 3.92
C TYR A 125 -12.57 -28.23 3.26
N VAL A 126 -13.74 -27.94 2.69
CA VAL A 126 -13.96 -26.74 1.90
C VAL A 126 -15.21 -26.02 2.38
N CYS A 127 -15.16 -24.69 2.49
CA CYS A 127 -16.34 -23.87 2.71
C CYS A 127 -16.35 -22.65 1.80
N GLY A 128 -17.56 -22.23 1.43
CA GLY A 128 -17.77 -20.99 0.70
C GLY A 128 -19.00 -20.22 1.14
N THR A 129 -19.06 -18.94 0.76
CA THR A 129 -20.12 -17.99 1.15
C THR A 129 -21.51 -18.39 0.65
N ASN A 130 -21.57 -19.13 -0.46
CA ASN A 130 -22.76 -19.69 -1.10
C ASN A 130 -23.97 -18.73 -1.11
N ALA A 131 -23.76 -17.51 -1.63
CA ALA A 131 -24.76 -16.43 -1.65
C ALA A 131 -25.37 -16.10 -0.27
N PHE A 132 -24.51 -15.75 0.68
CA PHE A 132 -24.88 -15.45 2.07
C PHE A 132 -25.58 -16.62 2.79
N GLN A 133 -25.21 -17.85 2.45
CA GLN A 133 -25.61 -19.06 3.17
C GLN A 133 -24.38 -19.94 3.34
N PRO A 134 -23.40 -19.55 4.20
CA PRO A 134 -22.13 -20.24 4.34
C PRO A 134 -22.32 -21.75 4.40
N THR A 135 -21.68 -22.47 3.48
CA THR A 135 -21.85 -23.93 3.36
C THR A 135 -20.47 -24.56 3.31
N CYS A 136 -20.31 -25.69 4.01
CA CYS A 136 -19.10 -26.50 3.99
C CYS A 136 -19.37 -27.88 3.36
N ASP A 137 -18.35 -28.46 2.76
CA ASP A 137 -18.39 -29.79 2.18
C ASP A 137 -16.99 -30.43 2.19
N HIS A 138 -16.93 -31.69 1.75
CA HIS A 138 -15.71 -32.47 1.63
C HIS A 138 -15.41 -32.69 0.15
N LEU A 139 -14.18 -32.38 -0.27
CA LEU A 139 -13.70 -32.63 -1.62
C LEU A 139 -12.79 -33.87 -1.62
N LEU A 140 -13.20 -34.92 -2.34
CA LEU A 140 -12.44 -36.15 -2.48
C LEU A 140 -11.29 -35.94 -3.46
N LEU A 141 -10.05 -36.06 -3.02
CA LEU A 141 -8.87 -35.79 -3.87
C LEU A 141 -8.67 -36.81 -5.00
N LYS A 142 -9.23 -38.02 -4.88
CA LYS A 142 -9.08 -39.09 -5.89
C LYS A 142 -9.95 -38.86 -7.12
N THR A 143 -11.22 -38.49 -6.92
CA THR A 143 -12.18 -38.20 -8.00
C THR A 143 -12.24 -36.71 -8.33
N PHE A 144 -11.76 -35.86 -7.42
CA PHE A 144 -11.89 -34.41 -7.45
C PHE A 144 -13.35 -33.94 -7.46
N GLU A 145 -14.20 -34.64 -6.71
CA GLU A 145 -15.64 -34.35 -6.58
C GLU A 145 -16.02 -34.00 -5.15
N LEU A 146 -16.99 -33.10 -5.02
CA LEU A 146 -17.62 -32.77 -3.74
C LEU A 146 -18.58 -33.88 -3.31
N VAL A 147 -18.55 -34.24 -2.04
CA VAL A 147 -19.39 -35.32 -1.48
C VAL A 147 -20.87 -34.92 -1.43
N GLY A 148 -21.19 -33.62 -1.34
CA GLY A 148 -22.56 -33.13 -1.27
C GLY A 148 -23.15 -33.17 0.14
N LYS A 149 -22.32 -33.13 1.20
CA LYS A 149 -22.81 -33.10 2.59
C LYS A 149 -23.59 -31.83 2.91
N ASN A 150 -23.21 -30.70 2.30
CA ASN A 150 -23.82 -29.39 2.49
C ASN A 150 -23.99 -29.02 3.99
N GLU A 151 -22.90 -29.09 4.75
CA GLU A 151 -22.89 -28.73 6.17
C GLU A 151 -23.10 -27.22 6.35
N ASP A 152 -23.80 -26.81 7.41
CA ASP A 152 -23.90 -25.40 7.77
C ASP A 152 -22.52 -24.83 8.12
N GLY A 153 -22.09 -23.82 7.36
CA GLY A 153 -20.81 -23.14 7.50
C GLY A 153 -20.86 -21.93 8.43
N LYS A 154 -21.99 -21.64 9.09
CA LYS A 154 -22.14 -20.48 9.98
C LYS A 154 -21.06 -20.45 11.08
N GLY A 155 -20.29 -19.36 11.14
CA GLY A 155 -19.18 -19.19 12.08
C GLY A 155 -17.88 -19.92 11.71
N ARG A 156 -17.88 -20.69 10.61
CA ARG A 156 -16.72 -21.34 9.99
C ARG A 156 -16.26 -20.60 8.74
N CYS A 157 -17.21 -19.99 8.03
CA CYS A 157 -17.03 -19.24 6.80
C CYS A 157 -17.90 -17.97 6.85
N PRO A 158 -17.42 -16.82 6.30
CA PRO A 158 -18.20 -15.59 6.26
C PRO A 158 -19.42 -15.71 5.34
N PHE A 159 -20.41 -14.84 5.57
CA PHE A 159 -21.60 -14.71 4.72
C PHE A 159 -21.31 -13.84 3.50
N ASP A 160 -20.66 -12.71 3.73
CA ASP A 160 -20.33 -11.72 2.72
C ASP A 160 -18.90 -11.97 2.21
N PRO A 161 -18.65 -11.96 0.88
CA PRO A 161 -17.29 -12.09 0.36
C PRO A 161 -16.32 -10.99 0.83
N ALA A 162 -16.82 -9.82 1.28
CA ALA A 162 -16.02 -8.73 1.81
C ALA A 162 -15.70 -8.85 3.31
N GLN A 163 -16.37 -9.76 4.04
CA GLN A 163 -16.09 -9.97 5.46
C GLN A 163 -14.74 -10.66 5.66
N SER A 164 -13.99 -10.20 6.67
CA SER A 164 -12.72 -10.81 7.08
C SER A 164 -12.92 -12.25 7.59
N TYR A 165 -11.92 -13.09 7.37
CA TYR A 165 -11.95 -14.48 7.79
C TYR A 165 -10.53 -15.02 7.98
N THR A 166 -10.40 -16.00 8.84
CA THR A 166 -9.20 -16.82 8.95
C THR A 166 -9.58 -18.21 9.45
N SER A 167 -8.84 -19.23 9.04
CA SER A 167 -9.08 -20.59 9.51
C SER A 167 -7.84 -21.46 9.45
N ILE A 168 -7.77 -22.45 10.34
CA ILE A 168 -6.72 -23.46 10.35
C ILE A 168 -7.31 -24.82 10.78
N MET A 169 -6.89 -25.88 10.09
CA MET A 169 -7.23 -27.25 10.46
C MET A 169 -6.16 -27.82 11.39
N VAL A 170 -6.58 -28.29 12.57
CA VAL A 170 -5.67 -28.87 13.58
C VAL A 170 -6.27 -30.18 14.05
N ASP A 171 -5.56 -31.29 13.79
CA ASP A 171 -5.96 -32.64 14.20
C ASP A 171 -7.39 -33.04 13.78
N GLY A 172 -7.83 -32.57 12.60
CA GLY A 172 -9.16 -32.83 12.05
C GLY A 172 -10.27 -31.90 12.55
N GLU A 173 -9.94 -30.93 13.41
CA GLU A 173 -10.87 -29.91 13.90
C GLU A 173 -10.56 -28.55 13.27
N LEU A 174 -11.61 -27.85 12.80
CA LEU A 174 -11.46 -26.53 12.19
C LEU A 174 -11.57 -25.45 13.25
N TYR A 175 -10.53 -24.61 13.34
CA TYR A 175 -10.52 -23.38 14.12
C TYR A 175 -10.74 -22.21 13.17
N SER A 176 -11.68 -21.32 13.47
CA SER A 176 -12.09 -20.24 12.57
C SER A 176 -12.34 -18.93 13.31
N GLY A 177 -11.90 -17.83 12.71
CA GLY A 177 -12.25 -16.46 13.11
C GLY A 177 -12.97 -15.77 11.97
N THR A 178 -14.25 -15.42 12.14
CA THR A 178 -15.06 -14.75 11.11
C THR A 178 -16.35 -14.13 11.71
N SER A 179 -17.30 -13.71 10.88
CA SER A 179 -18.65 -13.31 11.32
C SER A 179 -19.59 -14.52 11.43
N TYR A 180 -20.40 -14.53 12.48
CA TYR A 180 -21.44 -15.53 12.71
C TYR A 180 -22.76 -15.19 12.00
N ASN A 181 -22.99 -13.95 11.56
CA ASN A 181 -24.28 -13.55 10.98
C ASN A 181 -24.16 -12.83 9.64
N PHE A 182 -25.31 -12.66 8.97
CA PHE A 182 -25.43 -12.05 7.65
C PHE A 182 -24.86 -10.62 7.60
N LEU A 183 -25.08 -9.82 8.65
CA LEU A 183 -24.71 -8.41 8.70
C LEU A 183 -23.23 -8.17 9.00
N GLY A 184 -22.49 -9.16 9.50
CA GLY A 184 -21.09 -8.95 9.92
C GLY A 184 -20.95 -8.45 11.36
N SER A 185 -22.05 -8.34 12.12
CA SER A 185 -22.05 -7.69 13.44
C SER A 185 -21.70 -8.63 14.60
N GLU A 186 -21.79 -9.95 14.40
CA GLU A 186 -21.50 -10.95 15.42
C GLU A 186 -20.14 -11.63 15.15
N PRO A 187 -19.01 -11.10 15.64
CA PRO A 187 -17.73 -11.76 15.46
C PRO A 187 -17.62 -13.01 16.32
N ILE A 188 -16.90 -14.01 15.81
CA ILE A 188 -16.71 -15.28 16.48
C ILE A 188 -15.32 -15.84 16.22
N ILE A 189 -14.64 -16.29 17.27
CA ILE A 189 -13.57 -17.28 17.18
C ILE A 189 -14.12 -18.60 17.72
N SER A 190 -14.14 -19.64 16.90
CA SER A 190 -14.72 -20.92 17.24
C SER A 190 -13.86 -22.11 16.82
N ARG A 191 -14.14 -23.24 17.46
CA ARG A 191 -13.70 -24.57 17.03
C ARG A 191 -14.92 -25.39 16.70
N ASN A 192 -14.97 -25.86 15.47
CA ASN A 192 -15.89 -26.89 15.06
C ASN A 192 -15.30 -28.26 15.41
N SER A 193 -15.89 -28.91 16.41
CA SER A 193 -15.55 -30.25 16.87
C SER A 193 -16.83 -31.01 17.17
N PRO A 194 -16.96 -32.29 16.75
CA PRO A 194 -18.07 -33.14 17.17
C PRO A 194 -18.10 -33.38 18.68
N GLN A 195 -16.94 -33.39 19.35
CA GLN A 195 -16.81 -33.76 20.75
C GLN A 195 -16.96 -32.55 21.67
N SER A 196 -16.30 -31.44 21.32
CA SER A 196 -16.28 -30.24 22.16
C SER A 196 -16.28 -28.97 21.30
N PRO A 197 -17.45 -28.56 20.76
CA PRO A 197 -17.56 -27.31 20.04
C PRO A 197 -17.43 -26.13 21.02
N LEU A 198 -16.51 -25.21 20.71
CA LEU A 198 -16.24 -24.04 21.55
C LEU A 198 -16.30 -22.75 20.72
N ARG A 199 -16.72 -21.66 21.37
CA ARG A 199 -16.80 -20.34 20.75
C ARG A 199 -16.49 -19.24 21.76
N THR A 200 -16.15 -18.06 21.27
CA THR A 200 -16.06 -16.86 22.09
C THR A 200 -17.42 -16.44 22.67
N GLU A 201 -17.37 -15.66 23.74
CA GLU A 201 -18.53 -14.90 24.19
C GLU A 201 -18.85 -13.77 23.21
N TYR A 202 -20.14 -13.51 23.03
CA TYR A 202 -20.59 -12.37 22.23
C TYR A 202 -20.64 -11.14 23.11
N ALA A 203 -19.47 -10.58 23.39
CA ALA A 203 -19.30 -9.42 24.26
C ALA A 203 -18.10 -8.59 23.80
N ILE A 204 -18.22 -7.26 23.89
CA ILE A 204 -17.19 -6.28 23.51
C ILE A 204 -15.81 -6.58 24.15
N PRO A 205 -15.69 -6.96 25.44
CA PRO A 205 -14.40 -7.35 26.03
C PRO A 205 -13.65 -8.42 25.24
N TRP A 206 -14.38 -9.36 24.63
CA TRP A 206 -13.80 -10.49 23.92
C TRP A 206 -13.39 -10.11 22.50
N LEU A 207 -14.33 -9.57 21.73
CA LEU A 207 -14.13 -9.16 20.33
C LEU A 207 -14.96 -7.90 20.05
N ASN A 208 -14.31 -6.83 19.59
CA ASN A 208 -14.98 -5.55 19.32
C ASN A 208 -14.80 -5.12 17.87
N GLU A 209 -15.73 -5.49 17.00
CA GLU A 209 -15.66 -5.24 15.55
C GLU A 209 -14.30 -5.69 14.93
N PRO A 210 -13.87 -6.95 15.11
CA PRO A 210 -12.59 -7.42 14.60
C PRO A 210 -12.58 -7.63 13.08
N SER A 211 -11.44 -7.34 12.46
CA SER A 211 -11.05 -7.76 11.13
C SER A 211 -9.97 -8.85 11.25
N PHE A 212 -10.34 -10.09 10.95
CA PHE A 212 -9.46 -11.26 11.07
C PHE A 212 -8.44 -11.34 9.94
N VAL A 213 -7.20 -11.69 10.29
CA VAL A 213 -6.07 -11.70 9.36
C VAL A 213 -5.48 -13.10 9.23
N PHE A 214 -5.04 -13.71 10.34
CA PHE A 214 -4.28 -14.95 10.30
C PHE A 214 -4.55 -15.83 11.52
N ALA A 215 -4.44 -17.15 11.35
CA ALA A 215 -4.48 -18.11 12.44
C ALA A 215 -3.59 -19.32 12.12
N ASP A 216 -2.89 -19.83 13.13
CA ASP A 216 -2.06 -21.03 13.01
C ASP A 216 -1.81 -21.65 14.39
N VAL A 217 -1.42 -22.93 14.39
CA VAL A 217 -1.07 -23.69 15.58
C VAL A 217 0.42 -23.56 15.88
N ILE A 218 0.74 -23.28 17.13
CA ILE A 218 2.07 -23.49 17.70
C ILE A 218 2.01 -24.75 18.54
N ARG A 219 2.61 -25.82 18.00
CA ARG A 219 2.71 -27.11 18.68
C ARG A 219 3.66 -27.00 19.86
N LYS A 220 3.37 -27.74 20.93
CA LYS A 220 4.25 -27.83 22.10
C LYS A 220 5.65 -28.30 21.70
N ASN A 221 6.65 -27.82 22.41
CA ASN A 221 8.00 -28.34 22.26
C ASN A 221 8.04 -29.80 22.78
N PRO A 222 8.39 -30.80 21.96
CA PRO A 222 8.43 -32.20 22.40
C PRO A 222 9.46 -32.45 23.52
N ASN A 223 10.46 -31.57 23.65
CA ASN A 223 11.48 -31.64 24.69
C ASN A 223 11.08 -30.91 26.00
N SER A 224 9.92 -30.24 26.04
CA SER A 224 9.44 -29.60 27.27
C SER A 224 8.89 -30.63 28.24
N THR A 225 9.36 -30.57 29.48
CA THR A 225 8.91 -31.42 30.60
C THR A 225 7.63 -30.92 31.27
N ASP A 226 7.13 -29.75 30.88
CA ASP A 226 6.08 -29.04 31.64
C ASP A 226 4.66 -29.54 31.28
N GLY A 227 4.58 -30.44 30.29
CA GLY A 227 3.32 -31.04 29.83
C GLY A 227 2.37 -30.01 29.23
N GLU A 228 2.91 -28.93 28.66
CA GLU A 228 2.17 -27.89 27.94
C GLU A 228 1.36 -28.48 26.77
N ASP A 229 0.27 -27.78 26.46
CA ASP A 229 -0.62 -28.11 25.36
C ASP A 229 -0.30 -27.26 24.12
N ASP A 230 -0.74 -27.73 22.96
CA ASP A 230 -0.67 -26.96 21.72
C ASP A 230 -1.57 -25.72 21.83
N LYS A 231 -1.13 -24.61 21.23
CA LYS A 231 -1.84 -23.32 21.30
C LYS A 231 -2.20 -22.86 19.89
N ILE A 232 -3.43 -22.41 19.70
CA ILE A 232 -3.91 -21.84 18.43
C ILE A 232 -3.89 -20.34 18.59
N TYR A 233 -3.12 -19.67 17.73
CA TYR A 233 -2.97 -18.22 17.72
C TYR A 233 -3.87 -17.60 16.65
N PHE A 234 -4.45 -16.44 16.97
CA PHE A 234 -5.27 -15.64 16.08
C PHE A 234 -4.76 -14.20 16.03
N PHE A 235 -4.74 -13.62 14.85
CA PHE A 235 -4.31 -12.26 14.58
C PHE A 235 -5.43 -11.49 13.91
N PHE A 236 -5.74 -10.31 14.44
CA PHE A 236 -6.82 -9.48 13.93
C PHE A 236 -6.62 -8.02 14.34
N THR A 237 -7.27 -7.10 13.64
CA THR A 237 -7.38 -5.69 14.07
C THR A 237 -8.78 -5.48 14.64
N GLU A 238 -8.95 -4.87 15.80
CA GLU A 238 -10.28 -4.56 16.36
C GLU A 238 -10.35 -3.12 16.87
N VAL A 239 -11.56 -2.64 17.20
CA VAL A 239 -11.74 -1.34 17.83
C VAL A 239 -11.24 -1.41 19.29
N SER A 240 -10.30 -0.55 19.64
CA SER A 240 -9.72 -0.48 20.97
C SER A 240 -10.76 -0.10 22.02
N VAL A 241 -10.70 -0.76 23.17
CA VAL A 241 -11.51 -0.43 24.36
C VAL A 241 -10.68 0.29 25.41
N GLU A 242 -9.35 0.19 25.33
CA GLU A 242 -8.39 0.76 26.27
C GLU A 242 -7.88 2.15 25.93
N TYR A 243 -8.10 2.62 24.70
CA TYR A 243 -7.69 3.95 24.26
C TYR A 243 -8.91 4.81 23.93
N GLU A 244 -8.99 5.98 24.58
CA GLU A 244 -9.94 7.03 24.22
C GLU A 244 -9.30 7.92 23.14
N PHE A 245 -9.98 8.06 21.99
CA PHE A 245 -9.53 8.87 20.87
C PHE A 245 -10.73 9.60 20.24
N PHE A 246 -10.50 10.62 19.41
CA PHE A 246 -11.60 11.42 18.82
C PHE A 246 -12.53 10.60 17.91
N GLY A 247 -12.10 9.41 17.48
CA GLY A 247 -12.89 8.42 16.76
C GLY A 247 -12.47 7.00 17.15
N LYS A 248 -13.05 6.00 16.48
CA LYS A 248 -12.69 4.59 16.68
C LYS A 248 -11.20 4.38 16.38
N LEU A 249 -10.41 4.04 17.39
CA LEU A 249 -9.01 3.68 17.22
C LEU A 249 -8.91 2.17 16.99
N MET A 250 -8.37 1.78 15.84
CA MET A 250 -8.09 0.38 15.53
C MET A 250 -6.82 -0.08 16.24
N ILE A 251 -6.77 -1.31 16.72
CA ILE A 251 -5.57 -1.88 17.34
C ILE A 251 -5.32 -3.32 16.91
N PRO A 252 -4.07 -3.69 16.55
CA PRO A 252 -3.73 -5.06 16.24
C PRO A 252 -3.70 -5.92 17.50
N ARG A 253 -4.25 -7.12 17.40
CA ARG A 253 -4.33 -8.11 18.46
C ARG A 253 -3.63 -9.38 18.05
N ILE A 254 -2.92 -9.96 19.01
CA ILE A 254 -2.58 -11.37 19.04
C ILE A 254 -3.44 -12.00 20.14
N ALA A 255 -4.13 -13.08 19.82
CA ALA A 255 -4.92 -13.86 20.77
C ALA A 255 -4.52 -15.32 20.69
N ARG A 256 -4.83 -16.09 21.74
CA ARG A 256 -4.59 -17.53 21.76
C ARG A 256 -5.68 -18.29 22.50
N VAL A 257 -5.81 -19.56 22.15
CA VAL A 257 -6.58 -20.59 22.88
C VAL A 257 -5.76 -21.89 22.97
N CYS A 258 -6.04 -22.73 23.96
CA CYS A 258 -5.42 -24.04 24.11
C CYS A 258 -6.19 -25.09 23.31
N LYS A 259 -5.49 -25.98 22.62
CA LYS A 259 -6.09 -27.03 21.79
C LYS A 259 -6.99 -27.97 22.59
N GLY A 260 -6.57 -28.34 23.80
CA GLY A 260 -7.25 -29.24 24.71
C GLY A 260 -8.32 -28.59 25.59
N ASP A 261 -8.66 -27.32 25.34
CA ASP A 261 -9.79 -26.67 26.02
C ASP A 261 -11.10 -27.41 25.70
N GLN A 262 -11.93 -27.62 26.71
CA GLN A 262 -13.22 -28.30 26.61
C GLN A 262 -14.39 -27.40 27.04
N GLY A 263 -14.12 -26.14 27.38
CA GLY A 263 -15.06 -25.26 28.04
C GLY A 263 -15.11 -25.49 29.55
N GLY A 264 -15.96 -24.71 30.23
CA GLY A 264 -16.21 -24.87 31.65
C GLY A 264 -17.49 -25.66 31.94
N LEU A 265 -17.57 -26.23 33.14
CA LEU A 265 -18.69 -27.08 33.55
C LEU A 265 -19.95 -26.28 33.89
N ARG A 266 -19.80 -25.14 34.58
CA ARG A 266 -20.91 -24.26 35.01
C ARG A 266 -20.78 -22.88 34.35
N THR A 267 -19.67 -22.21 34.60
CA THR A 267 -19.28 -20.97 33.91
C THR A 267 -18.61 -21.32 32.59
N LEU A 268 -18.82 -20.52 31.53
CA LEU A 268 -18.23 -20.74 30.20
C LEU A 268 -18.57 -22.10 29.55
N GLN A 269 -19.82 -22.55 29.70
CA GLN A 269 -20.31 -23.75 29.02
C GLN A 269 -20.26 -23.59 27.50
N LYS A 270 -19.54 -24.49 26.82
CA LYS A 270 -19.27 -24.43 25.37
C LYS A 270 -18.57 -23.14 24.93
N LYS A 271 -17.86 -22.47 25.84
CA LYS A 271 -17.08 -21.26 25.61
C LYS A 271 -15.63 -21.49 25.94
N TRP A 272 -14.72 -20.76 25.30
CA TRP A 272 -13.30 -20.86 25.61
C TRP A 272 -13.02 -20.52 27.07
N THR A 273 -12.21 -21.32 27.75
CA THR A 273 -11.66 -21.01 29.09
C THR A 273 -10.22 -20.50 29.01
N SER A 274 -9.61 -20.65 27.83
CA SER A 274 -8.22 -20.31 27.53
C SER A 274 -8.04 -19.07 26.64
N PHE A 275 -9.12 -18.40 26.24
CA PHE A 275 -9.04 -17.22 25.37
C PHE A 275 -8.43 -16.03 26.09
N LEU A 276 -7.28 -15.57 25.60
CA LEU A 276 -6.64 -14.32 25.98
C LEU A 276 -6.19 -13.56 24.75
N LYS A 277 -6.24 -12.23 24.79
CA LYS A 277 -5.71 -11.33 23.74
C LYS A 277 -4.80 -10.25 24.32
N ALA A 278 -3.82 -9.83 23.54
CA ALA A 278 -2.89 -8.76 23.89
C ALA A 278 -2.72 -7.78 22.71
N ARG A 279 -2.30 -6.55 23.03
CA ARG A 279 -1.90 -5.55 22.02
C ARG A 279 -0.64 -6.02 21.28
N LEU A 280 -0.65 -5.96 19.95
CA LEU A 280 0.53 -6.20 19.12
C LEU A 280 0.99 -4.86 18.55
N ILE A 281 2.13 -4.35 19.03
CA ILE A 281 2.57 -2.98 18.78
C ILE A 281 3.62 -2.95 17.66
N CYS A 282 3.37 -2.18 16.60
CA CYS A 282 4.38 -1.82 15.61
C CYS A 282 4.46 -0.29 15.52
N SER A 283 5.54 0.30 16.04
CA SER A 283 5.68 1.76 16.12
C SER A 283 7.14 2.20 16.04
N ILE A 284 7.37 3.47 15.68
CA ILE A 284 8.67 4.15 15.72
C ILE A 284 8.73 4.95 17.02
N PRO A 285 9.52 4.51 18.02
CA PRO A 285 9.54 5.16 19.34
C PRO A 285 9.93 6.64 19.29
N GLU A 286 10.84 7.03 18.40
CA GLU A 286 11.41 8.38 18.35
C GLU A 286 10.40 9.45 17.92
N ASN A 287 9.45 9.07 17.05
CA ASN A 287 8.49 10.00 16.45
C ASN A 287 7.04 9.71 16.86
N ASN A 288 6.81 8.79 17.80
CA ASN A 288 5.50 8.30 18.20
C ASN A 288 4.61 7.89 17.01
N PHE A 289 5.22 7.37 15.94
CA PHE A 289 4.50 6.98 14.73
C PHE A 289 4.04 5.52 14.87
N ILE A 290 2.73 5.26 14.75
CA ILE A 290 2.12 3.95 15.05
C ILE A 290 1.50 3.35 13.80
N PHE A 291 1.77 2.08 13.56
CA PHE A 291 1.11 1.26 12.55
C PHE A 291 0.09 0.35 13.24
N ASN A 292 -1.17 0.81 13.29
CA ASN A 292 -2.22 0.23 14.14
C ASN A 292 -3.25 -0.62 13.37
N VAL A 293 -3.00 -0.95 12.11
CA VAL A 293 -3.79 -1.90 11.32
C VAL A 293 -2.86 -3.02 10.85
N ILE A 294 -3.18 -4.27 11.17
CA ILE A 294 -2.42 -5.44 10.70
C ILE A 294 -3.05 -5.97 9.42
N ASN A 295 -2.24 -6.24 8.40
CA ASN A 295 -2.69 -6.71 7.08
C ASN A 295 -2.41 -8.19 6.85
N ASP A 296 -1.26 -8.69 7.33
CA ASP A 296 -0.89 -10.09 7.20
C ASP A 296 0.14 -10.53 8.24
N VAL A 297 0.22 -11.84 8.49
CA VAL A 297 1.15 -12.48 9.41
C VAL A 297 1.71 -13.77 8.82
N PHE A 298 3.03 -13.92 8.90
CA PHE A 298 3.74 -15.15 8.56
C PHE A 298 4.51 -15.69 9.77
N ILE A 299 4.39 -16.99 10.02
CA ILE A 299 5.12 -17.66 11.11
C ILE A 299 6.33 -18.40 10.54
N LEU A 300 7.52 -17.89 10.81
CA LEU A 300 8.77 -18.57 10.44
C LEU A 300 9.04 -19.70 11.43
N LYS A 301 8.77 -20.94 10.98
CA LYS A 301 9.08 -22.19 11.68
C LYS A 301 10.30 -22.84 11.01
N SER A 302 11.43 -22.93 11.72
CA SER A 302 12.66 -23.55 11.21
C SER A 302 13.28 -24.45 12.30
N PRO A 303 13.80 -25.64 11.96
CA PRO A 303 14.48 -26.51 12.93
C PRO A 303 15.72 -25.85 13.57
N ASP A 304 16.37 -24.94 12.86
CA ASP A 304 17.57 -24.23 13.34
C ASP A 304 17.22 -23.07 14.28
N LEU A 305 15.94 -22.73 14.40
CA LEU A 305 15.46 -21.73 15.35
C LEU A 305 15.24 -22.34 16.73
N LYS A 306 15.66 -21.61 17.76
CA LYS A 306 15.27 -21.90 19.14
C LYS A 306 13.76 -21.81 19.33
N GLU A 307 13.13 -20.86 18.65
CA GLU A 307 11.70 -20.60 18.73
C GLU A 307 11.15 -19.98 17.44
N PRO A 308 9.85 -20.14 17.13
CA PRO A 308 9.21 -19.48 16.00
C PRO A 308 9.26 -17.94 16.10
N VAL A 309 9.30 -17.29 14.93
CA VAL A 309 9.25 -15.82 14.82
C VAL A 309 8.04 -15.42 13.99
N PHE A 310 7.23 -14.50 14.50
CA PHE A 310 6.09 -13.92 13.80
C PHE A 310 6.53 -12.69 13.02
N TYR A 311 6.37 -12.68 11.71
CA TYR A 311 6.53 -11.50 10.87
C TYR A 311 5.15 -10.97 10.52
N ALA A 312 4.92 -9.68 10.70
CA ALA A 312 3.62 -9.08 10.42
C ALA A 312 3.75 -7.74 9.70
N VAL A 313 2.84 -7.52 8.75
CA VAL A 313 2.73 -6.29 7.96
C VAL A 313 1.66 -5.39 8.57
N PHE A 314 1.99 -4.11 8.70
CA PHE A 314 1.12 -3.12 9.30
C PHE A 314 1.02 -1.86 8.44
N THR A 315 -0.14 -1.22 8.47
CA THR A 315 -0.40 0.12 7.93
C THR A 315 -0.93 1.03 9.05
N PRO A 316 -0.75 2.36 8.94
CA PRO A 316 -1.38 3.30 9.85
C PRO A 316 -2.86 3.49 9.47
N GLN A 317 -3.74 3.62 10.46
CA GLN A 317 -5.15 3.98 10.22
C GLN A 317 -5.28 5.44 9.80
N LEU A 318 -4.56 6.34 10.48
CA LEU A 318 -4.60 7.78 10.25
C LEU A 318 -3.49 8.20 9.31
N ASN A 319 -3.79 9.13 8.40
CA ASN A 319 -2.83 9.68 7.45
C ASN A 319 -2.08 8.60 6.66
N ASN A 320 -2.79 7.55 6.21
CA ASN A 320 -2.19 6.55 5.33
C ASN A 320 -1.98 7.14 3.93
N VAL A 321 -0.85 7.84 3.76
CA VAL A 321 -0.38 8.35 2.46
C VAL A 321 0.49 7.28 1.76
N GLY A 322 0.12 6.00 1.89
CA GLY A 322 0.90 4.86 1.39
C GLY A 322 2.08 4.50 2.29
N LEU A 323 1.87 4.37 3.61
CA LEU A 323 2.92 3.92 4.53
C LEU A 323 2.68 2.48 4.98
N SER A 324 3.73 1.67 4.91
CA SER A 324 3.70 0.30 5.43
C SER A 324 4.92 -0.01 6.29
N ALA A 325 4.75 -0.88 7.28
CA ALA A 325 5.82 -1.38 8.11
C ALA A 325 5.77 -2.91 8.25
N VAL A 326 6.94 -3.51 8.46
CA VAL A 326 7.06 -4.91 8.83
C VAL A 326 7.71 -5.01 10.20
N CYS A 327 7.03 -5.64 11.15
CA CYS A 327 7.55 -5.94 12.48
C CYS A 327 7.74 -7.45 12.64
N ALA A 328 8.74 -7.85 13.43
CA ALA A 328 9.01 -9.25 13.76
C ALA A 328 8.92 -9.43 15.27
N TYR A 329 8.34 -10.53 15.76
CA TYR A 329 8.08 -10.79 17.18
C TYR A 329 8.55 -12.20 17.55
N ASN A 330 9.22 -12.33 18.70
CA ASN A 330 9.63 -13.63 19.23
C ASN A 330 8.47 -14.31 19.97
N MET A 331 8.36 -15.63 19.84
CA MET A 331 7.38 -16.44 20.57
C MET A 331 7.50 -16.29 22.09
N SER A 332 8.73 -16.24 22.62
CA SER A 332 9.00 -16.06 24.05
C SER A 332 8.37 -14.79 24.63
N LEU A 333 8.49 -13.64 23.93
CA LEU A 333 7.90 -12.37 24.37
C LEU A 333 6.37 -12.42 24.38
N VAL A 334 5.78 -13.11 23.40
CA VAL A 334 4.34 -13.34 23.34
C VAL A 334 3.87 -14.20 24.52
N GLU A 335 4.55 -15.32 24.77
CA GLU A 335 4.24 -16.21 25.88
C GLU A 335 4.45 -15.55 27.24
N GLU A 336 5.46 -14.68 27.40
CA GLU A 336 5.70 -13.92 28.63
C GLU A 336 4.50 -13.04 28.99
N VAL A 337 3.94 -12.31 28.02
CA VAL A 337 2.73 -11.49 28.22
C VAL A 337 1.56 -12.36 28.68
N PHE A 338 1.29 -13.49 28.02
CA PHE A 338 0.13 -14.31 28.40
C PHE A 338 0.33 -15.11 29.69
N SER A 339 1.55 -15.60 29.96
CA SER A 339 1.84 -16.46 31.12
C SER A 339 2.12 -15.69 32.40
N ARG A 340 2.67 -14.47 32.31
CA ARG A 340 3.11 -13.68 33.47
C ARG A 340 2.51 -12.28 33.52
N GLY A 341 2.08 -11.74 32.38
CA GLY A 341 1.55 -10.38 32.29
C GLY A 341 0.30 -10.15 33.15
N LYS A 342 0.03 -8.88 33.44
CA LYS A 342 -1.19 -8.47 34.15
C LYS A 342 -2.36 -8.35 33.19
N TYR A 343 -3.57 -8.49 33.73
CA TYR A 343 -4.81 -8.35 32.97
C TYR A 343 -5.31 -6.90 33.02
N MET A 344 -6.13 -6.51 32.05
CA MET A 344 -6.94 -5.30 32.13
C MET A 344 -8.31 -5.61 32.74
N GLN A 345 -8.88 -4.63 33.44
CA GLN A 345 -10.22 -4.67 34.01
C GLN A 345 -11.03 -3.48 33.52
N SER A 346 -12.30 -3.71 33.19
CA SER A 346 -13.29 -2.64 33.01
C SER A 346 -13.72 -2.08 34.37
N ALA A 347 -13.49 -0.79 34.57
CA ALA A 347 -13.95 -0.03 35.73
C ALA A 347 -15.03 0.96 35.26
N THR A 348 -16.16 0.99 35.96
CA THR A 348 -17.20 2.01 35.77
C THR A 348 -16.75 3.31 36.46
N VAL A 349 -16.56 4.36 35.67
CA VAL A 349 -16.24 5.70 36.18
C VAL A 349 -17.51 6.55 36.10
N GLU A 350 -17.88 7.16 37.23
CA GLU A 350 -19.01 8.08 37.45
C GLU A 350 -20.11 8.09 36.35
N GLN A 351 -21.21 7.38 36.64
CA GLN A 351 -22.52 7.42 35.99
C GLN A 351 -22.67 7.12 34.47
N SER A 352 -21.64 6.76 33.69
CA SER A 352 -21.89 6.16 32.34
C SER A 352 -20.69 5.66 31.53
N HIS A 353 -19.43 5.95 31.87
CA HIS A 353 -18.28 5.57 31.02
C HIS A 353 -17.50 4.37 31.60
N THR A 354 -17.35 3.31 30.80
CA THR A 354 -16.48 2.18 31.12
C THR A 354 -15.05 2.51 30.71
N LYS A 355 -14.11 2.53 31.66
CA LYS A 355 -12.68 2.69 31.39
C LYS A 355 -11.94 1.39 31.63
N TRP A 356 -10.92 1.10 30.83
CA TRP A 356 -10.09 -0.09 31.00
C TRP A 356 -8.78 0.29 31.67
N VAL A 357 -8.47 -0.38 32.79
CA VAL A 357 -7.30 -0.11 33.62
C VAL A 357 -6.58 -1.40 33.99
N ARG A 358 -5.31 -1.30 34.39
CA ARG A 358 -4.52 -2.46 34.85
C ARG A 358 -5.13 -3.07 36.11
N TYR A 359 -5.44 -4.35 36.05
CA TYR A 359 -5.90 -5.12 37.20
C TYR A 359 -4.75 -5.32 38.19
N SER A 360 -4.93 -4.80 39.41
CA SER A 360 -3.91 -4.86 40.48
C SER A 360 -4.30 -5.79 41.64
N GLY A 361 -5.46 -6.45 41.57
CA GLY A 361 -5.90 -7.40 42.59
C GLY A 361 -5.22 -8.78 42.50
N GLU A 362 -5.70 -9.71 43.33
CA GLU A 362 -5.21 -11.08 43.36
C GLU A 362 -5.70 -11.90 42.16
N ILE A 363 -4.76 -12.52 41.44
CA ILE A 363 -5.06 -13.40 40.30
C ILE A 363 -5.41 -14.80 40.83
N PRO A 364 -6.56 -15.40 40.46
CA PRO A 364 -6.92 -16.76 40.86
C PRO A 364 -5.88 -17.83 40.48
N LYS A 365 -5.89 -18.94 41.22
CA LYS A 365 -5.12 -20.15 40.91
C LYS A 365 -6.07 -21.32 40.61
N PRO A 366 -5.84 -22.11 39.54
CA PRO A 366 -4.80 -21.96 38.51
C PRO A 366 -5.01 -20.68 37.69
N ARG A 367 -3.94 -20.22 37.00
CA ARG A 367 -3.92 -18.92 36.30
C ARG A 367 -5.03 -18.87 35.22
N PRO A 368 -5.89 -17.85 35.21
CA PRO A 368 -6.94 -17.69 34.20
C PRO A 368 -6.39 -17.63 32.77
N GLY A 369 -6.97 -18.41 31.86
CA GLY A 369 -6.52 -18.47 30.46
C GLY A 369 -5.28 -19.35 30.19
N ALA A 370 -4.72 -20.01 31.21
CA ALA A 370 -3.61 -20.94 31.03
C ALA A 370 -4.09 -22.31 30.53
N CYS A 371 -3.24 -23.01 29.76
CA CYS A 371 -3.49 -24.40 29.39
C CYS A 371 -3.31 -25.33 30.59
N ILE A 372 -3.96 -26.50 30.56
CA ILE A 372 -3.79 -27.54 31.58
C ILE A 372 -2.39 -28.16 31.43
N ASN A 373 -1.45 -27.69 32.24
CA ASN A 373 -0.06 -28.15 32.32
C ASN A 373 0.14 -29.17 33.46
N ASN A 374 1.38 -29.61 33.69
CA ASN A 374 1.70 -30.56 34.77
C ASN A 374 1.40 -30.02 36.17
N GLU A 375 1.58 -28.72 36.42
CA GLU A 375 1.22 -28.10 37.71
C GLU A 375 -0.29 -28.16 37.97
N ALA A 376 -1.11 -27.85 36.96
CA ALA A 376 -2.56 -27.97 37.04
C ALA A 376 -2.99 -29.43 37.28
N ARG A 377 -2.37 -30.39 36.59
CA ARG A 377 -2.63 -31.83 36.81
C ARG A 377 -2.24 -32.28 38.20
N ALA A 378 -1.11 -31.82 38.74
CA ALA A 378 -0.69 -32.10 40.11
C ALA A 378 -1.64 -31.51 41.16
N ALA A 379 -2.35 -30.42 40.82
CA ALA A 379 -3.42 -29.83 41.62
C ALA A 379 -4.81 -30.47 41.35
N ASN A 380 -4.87 -31.65 40.74
CA ASN A 380 -6.09 -32.40 40.39
C ASN A 380 -7.01 -31.74 39.35
N TYR A 381 -6.48 -30.85 38.50
CA TYR A 381 -7.19 -30.32 37.34
C TYR A 381 -6.79 -31.08 36.08
N SER A 382 -7.59 -32.08 35.70
CA SER A 382 -7.34 -32.91 34.51
C SER A 382 -7.78 -32.27 33.19
N SER A 383 -8.81 -31.42 33.21
CA SER A 383 -9.30 -30.68 32.04
C SER A 383 -9.88 -29.31 32.45
N SER A 384 -10.22 -28.48 31.46
CA SER A 384 -10.85 -27.17 31.70
C SER A 384 -12.21 -27.28 32.42
N LEU A 385 -12.90 -28.41 32.30
CA LEU A 385 -14.18 -28.66 32.97
C LEU A 385 -14.02 -28.74 34.50
N ASN A 386 -12.83 -29.08 34.98
CA ASN A 386 -12.54 -29.19 36.41
C ASN A 386 -12.01 -27.89 37.03
N LEU A 387 -11.85 -26.83 36.23
CA LEU A 387 -11.34 -25.56 36.73
C LEU A 387 -12.31 -24.90 37.72
N PRO A 388 -11.80 -24.21 38.76
CA PRO A 388 -12.65 -23.49 39.70
C PRO A 388 -13.45 -22.38 39.01
N ASP A 389 -14.71 -22.20 39.41
CA ASP A 389 -15.58 -21.14 38.88
C ASP A 389 -14.97 -19.74 39.07
N LYS A 390 -14.17 -19.52 40.14
CA LYS A 390 -13.42 -18.27 40.35
C LYS A 390 -12.42 -17.98 39.22
N THR A 391 -11.71 -19.01 38.74
CA THR A 391 -10.76 -18.88 37.61
C THR A 391 -11.51 -18.66 36.30
N LEU A 392 -12.62 -19.38 36.08
CA LEU A 392 -13.44 -19.29 34.87
C LEU A 392 -14.16 -17.93 34.75
N GLN A 393 -14.72 -17.43 35.85
CA GLN A 393 -15.34 -16.11 35.88
C GLN A 393 -14.30 -15.01 35.64
N PHE A 394 -13.10 -15.16 36.21
CA PHE A 394 -12.03 -14.18 35.99
C PHE A 394 -11.64 -14.07 34.52
N VAL A 395 -11.36 -15.18 33.82
CA VAL A 395 -10.99 -15.12 32.39
C VAL A 395 -12.15 -14.60 31.51
N LYS A 396 -13.40 -14.90 31.90
CA LYS A 396 -14.58 -14.36 31.22
C LYS A 396 -14.63 -12.84 31.23
N ASP A 397 -14.28 -12.24 32.37
CA ASP A 397 -14.35 -10.79 32.58
C ASP A 397 -13.05 -10.07 32.21
N HIS A 398 -11.92 -10.78 32.15
CA HIS A 398 -10.57 -10.23 31.91
C HIS A 398 -9.86 -10.93 30.72
N PRO A 399 -10.42 -10.94 29.50
CA PRO A 399 -9.78 -11.57 28.34
C PRO A 399 -8.59 -10.76 27.78
N LEU A 400 -8.47 -9.48 28.13
CA LEU A 400 -7.45 -8.57 27.60
C LEU A 400 -6.26 -8.43 28.57
N MET A 401 -5.04 -8.62 28.05
CA MET A 401 -3.79 -8.37 28.77
C MET A 401 -3.46 -6.87 28.80
N ASP A 402 -2.94 -6.40 29.92
CA ASP A 402 -2.45 -5.01 30.05
C ASP A 402 -1.08 -4.84 29.39
N ASP A 403 -0.19 -5.82 29.51
CA ASP A 403 1.12 -5.73 28.86
C ASP A 403 0.98 -5.90 27.33
N SER A 404 1.79 -5.15 26.58
CA SER A 404 1.80 -5.18 25.11
C SER A 404 2.94 -6.04 24.58
N VAL A 405 2.72 -6.68 23.43
CA VAL A 405 3.75 -7.41 22.69
C VAL A 405 4.50 -6.44 21.78
N PHE A 406 5.79 -6.25 22.04
CA PHE A 406 6.69 -5.39 21.27
C PHE A 406 7.56 -6.19 20.29
N PRO A 407 7.96 -5.60 19.16
CA PRO A 407 8.75 -6.29 18.15
C PRO A 407 10.19 -6.47 18.62
N ILE A 408 10.90 -7.40 17.99
CA ILE A 408 12.34 -7.60 18.20
C ILE A 408 13.05 -6.27 17.97
N THR A 409 13.83 -5.81 18.96
CA THR A 409 14.50 -4.50 19.01
C THR A 409 13.60 -3.26 19.24
N ASN A 410 12.33 -3.45 19.63
CA ASN A 410 11.35 -2.39 19.90
C ASN A 410 11.12 -1.41 18.73
N ARG A 411 11.39 -1.83 17.49
CA ARG A 411 11.19 -1.06 16.27
C ARG A 411 10.81 -1.96 15.09
N PRO A 412 10.22 -1.42 14.01
CA PRO A 412 9.96 -2.19 12.80
C PRO A 412 11.26 -2.63 12.12
N ARG A 413 11.22 -3.78 11.46
CA ARG A 413 12.30 -4.26 10.61
C ARG A 413 12.39 -3.43 9.33
N LEU A 414 11.26 -3.17 8.68
CA LEU A 414 11.17 -2.38 7.45
C LEU A 414 10.08 -1.32 7.60
N ILE A 415 10.30 -0.12 7.08
CA ILE A 415 9.29 0.94 6.93
C ILE A 415 9.42 1.50 5.52
N LYS A 416 8.35 1.49 4.74
CA LYS A 416 8.36 1.96 3.35
C LYS A 416 7.21 2.94 3.12
N ARG A 417 7.53 4.02 2.39
CA ARG A 417 6.58 5.03 1.90
C ARG A 417 6.13 4.71 0.49
N ASP A 418 5.04 5.35 0.08
CA ASP A 418 4.46 5.24 -1.26
C ASP A 418 4.15 3.78 -1.64
N VAL A 419 3.78 2.95 -0.66
CA VAL A 419 3.37 1.55 -0.86
C VAL A 419 2.42 1.09 0.24
N ASN A 420 1.36 0.37 -0.13
CA ASN A 420 0.56 -0.41 0.80
C ASN A 420 0.90 -1.89 0.65
N TYR A 421 1.53 -2.47 1.66
CA TYR A 421 1.83 -3.89 1.69
C TYR A 421 0.60 -4.70 2.13
N THR A 422 0.32 -5.78 1.40
CA THR A 422 -0.88 -6.60 1.59
C THR A 422 -0.58 -7.94 2.26
N GLN A 423 0.45 -8.66 1.82
CA GLN A 423 0.82 -9.99 2.30
C GLN A 423 2.33 -10.12 2.47
N ILE A 424 2.76 -11.07 3.30
CA ILE A 424 4.17 -11.38 3.56
C ILE A 424 4.40 -12.89 3.66
N VAL A 425 5.50 -13.35 3.07
CA VAL A 425 6.09 -14.65 3.38
C VAL A 425 7.59 -14.50 3.60
N VAL A 426 8.17 -15.32 4.47
CA VAL A 426 9.59 -15.23 4.81
C VAL A 426 10.27 -16.57 4.58
N ASP A 427 11.31 -16.57 3.75
CA ASP A 427 12.14 -17.75 3.53
C ASP A 427 13.48 -17.59 4.24
N ARG A 428 13.88 -18.64 4.96
CA ARG A 428 15.18 -18.69 5.64
C ARG A 428 16.18 -19.43 4.77
N ILE A 429 17.29 -18.76 4.45
CA ILE A 429 18.32 -19.30 3.57
C ILE A 429 19.73 -19.05 4.12
N GLN A 430 20.59 -20.05 4.02
CA GLN A 430 22.01 -19.94 4.29
C GLN A 430 22.75 -19.49 3.03
N ALA A 431 23.47 -18.37 3.11
CA ALA A 431 24.32 -17.85 2.04
C ALA A 431 25.65 -18.63 1.95
N LEU A 432 26.48 -18.29 0.96
CA LEU A 432 27.77 -18.96 0.69
C LEU A 432 28.77 -18.83 1.86
N ASP A 433 28.71 -17.71 2.59
CA ASP A 433 29.52 -17.43 3.78
C ASP A 433 29.03 -18.17 5.04
N LYS A 434 28.00 -19.02 4.90
CA LYS A 434 27.30 -19.73 5.97
C LYS A 434 26.46 -18.84 6.90
N THR A 435 26.35 -17.55 6.61
CA THR A 435 25.44 -16.65 7.32
C THR A 435 24.00 -16.96 6.89
N VAL A 436 23.10 -16.99 7.87
CA VAL A 436 21.67 -17.25 7.64
C VAL A 436 20.93 -15.93 7.51
N TYR A 437 20.11 -15.82 6.47
CA TYR A 437 19.29 -14.65 6.18
C TYR A 437 17.81 -15.02 6.15
N ASP A 438 16.99 -14.16 6.76
CA ASP A 438 15.54 -14.18 6.62
C ASP A 438 15.16 -13.21 5.50
N VAL A 439 14.75 -13.76 4.36
CA VAL A 439 14.37 -12.99 3.17
C VAL A 439 12.87 -12.80 3.18
N MET A 440 12.44 -11.54 3.23
CA MET A 440 11.03 -11.15 3.22
C MET A 440 10.56 -10.93 1.79
N PHE A 441 9.49 -11.61 1.41
CA PHE A 441 8.75 -11.39 0.17
C PHE A 441 7.43 -10.71 0.55
N ILE A 442 7.24 -9.46 0.13
CA ILE A 442 6.16 -8.61 0.60
C ILE A 442 5.40 -8.08 -0.62
N SER A 443 4.12 -8.40 -0.74
CA SER A 443 3.30 -7.99 -1.88
C SER A 443 2.60 -6.66 -1.66
N THR A 444 2.20 -6.00 -2.75
CA THR A 444 1.53 -4.70 -2.74
C THR A 444 0.07 -4.77 -3.17
N ASP A 445 -0.67 -3.70 -2.90
CA ASP A 445 -2.01 -3.44 -3.43
C ASP A 445 -2.03 -3.09 -4.93
N THR A 446 -0.86 -2.98 -5.55
CA THR A 446 -0.66 -2.71 -6.99
C THR A 446 -0.13 -3.91 -7.76
N GLY A 447 -0.20 -5.11 -7.18
CA GLY A 447 0.20 -6.35 -7.86
C GLY A 447 1.70 -6.57 -7.98
N ALA A 448 2.52 -5.87 -7.19
CA ALA A 448 3.97 -6.02 -7.16
C ALA A 448 4.46 -6.86 -5.98
N LEU A 449 5.69 -7.36 -6.06
CA LEU A 449 6.37 -8.13 -5.02
C LEU A 449 7.75 -7.55 -4.72
N HIS A 450 7.96 -7.12 -3.48
CA HIS A 450 9.26 -6.67 -2.98
C HIS A 450 10.00 -7.82 -2.34
N LYS A 451 11.29 -7.96 -2.65
CA LYS A 451 12.21 -8.88 -1.97
C LYS A 451 13.19 -8.09 -1.11
N ALA A 452 13.17 -8.31 0.19
CA ALA A 452 13.96 -7.54 1.14
C ALA A 452 14.75 -8.44 2.10
N VAL A 453 15.95 -8.00 2.47
CA VAL A 453 16.83 -8.72 3.40
C VAL A 453 17.49 -7.75 4.37
N SER A 454 17.74 -8.21 5.60
CA SER A 454 18.52 -7.43 6.56
C SER A 454 19.98 -7.35 6.12
N SER A 455 20.55 -6.15 6.16
CA SER A 455 21.96 -5.87 5.88
C SER A 455 22.58 -5.12 7.07
N GLU A 456 23.90 -4.96 7.07
CA GLU A 456 24.64 -4.25 8.15
C GLU A 456 24.16 -2.80 8.32
N ASN A 457 23.74 -2.14 7.24
CA ASN A 457 23.29 -0.74 7.23
C ASN A 457 21.76 -0.58 7.33
N GLY A 458 21.06 -1.62 7.79
CA GLY A 458 19.60 -1.67 7.82
C GLY A 458 19.02 -2.56 6.72
N MET A 459 17.75 -2.36 6.38
CA MET A 459 17.10 -3.16 5.35
C MET A 459 17.62 -2.82 3.95
N HIS A 460 17.72 -3.84 3.10
CA HIS A 460 18.02 -3.72 1.68
C HIS A 460 16.88 -4.36 0.87
N ILE A 461 16.21 -3.58 0.01
CA ILE A 461 15.23 -4.13 -0.94
C ILE A 461 15.99 -4.49 -2.22
N ILE A 462 16.18 -5.78 -2.43
CA ILE A 462 16.95 -6.37 -3.53
C ILE A 462 16.28 -6.04 -4.86
N GLU A 463 14.98 -6.29 -4.96
CA GLU A 463 14.22 -6.10 -6.19
C GLU A 463 12.73 -5.95 -5.92
N GLU A 464 12.04 -5.38 -6.89
CA GLU A 464 10.59 -5.31 -7.03
C GLU A 464 10.22 -6.01 -8.35
N THR A 465 9.19 -6.86 -8.34
CA THR A 465 8.70 -7.55 -9.53
C THR A 465 7.22 -7.28 -9.71
N GLN A 466 6.82 -6.78 -10.89
CA GLN A 466 5.40 -6.66 -11.23
C GLN A 466 4.82 -8.05 -11.52
N LEU A 467 3.98 -8.58 -10.64
CA LEU A 467 3.37 -9.90 -10.79
C LEU A 467 2.14 -9.84 -11.69
N PHE A 468 1.28 -8.83 -11.48
CA PHE A 468 0.00 -8.68 -12.16
C PHE A 468 0.02 -7.48 -13.10
N GLN A 469 -0.28 -7.70 -14.38
CA GLN A 469 -0.17 -6.71 -15.46
C GLN A 469 -1.26 -5.62 -15.39
N ASP A 470 -2.40 -5.99 -14.81
CA ASP A 470 -3.57 -5.18 -14.52
C ASP A 470 -3.48 -4.45 -13.18
N PHE A 471 -2.34 -4.55 -12.48
CA PHE A 471 -2.09 -3.95 -11.16
C PHE A 471 -3.09 -4.40 -10.08
N GLU A 472 -3.68 -5.59 -10.24
CA GLU A 472 -4.60 -6.13 -9.24
C GLU A 472 -3.90 -6.37 -7.89
N PRO A 473 -4.53 -6.00 -6.76
CA PRO A 473 -3.99 -6.25 -5.43
C PRO A 473 -3.70 -7.73 -5.19
N VAL A 474 -2.53 -8.03 -4.62
CA VAL A 474 -2.23 -9.39 -4.17
C VAL A 474 -3.01 -9.67 -2.89
N GLN A 475 -3.92 -10.64 -2.94
CA GLN A 475 -4.83 -11.00 -1.85
C GLN A 475 -4.28 -12.11 -0.96
N THR A 476 -3.48 -13.01 -1.51
CA THR A 476 -2.89 -14.13 -0.77
C THR A 476 -1.52 -14.46 -1.32
N LEU A 477 -0.58 -14.81 -0.44
CA LEU A 477 0.81 -15.12 -0.78
C LEU A 477 1.24 -16.42 -0.10
N LEU A 478 1.86 -17.32 -0.85
CA LEU A 478 2.25 -18.65 -0.37
C LEU A 478 3.66 -19.01 -0.83
N LEU A 479 4.50 -19.46 0.10
CA LEU A 479 5.87 -19.88 -0.16
C LEU A 479 5.99 -21.42 -0.22
N SER A 480 6.58 -21.92 -1.30
CA SER A 480 7.12 -23.28 -1.36
C SER A 480 8.63 -23.27 -1.16
N SER A 481 9.09 -23.74 0.00
CA SER A 481 10.52 -23.94 0.29
C SER A 481 11.02 -25.36 -0.05
N LYS A 482 10.41 -26.05 -1.04
CA LYS A 482 10.82 -27.42 -1.43
C LYS A 482 12.30 -27.41 -1.91
N LYS A 483 13.08 -28.38 -1.45
CA LYS A 483 14.53 -28.47 -1.74
C LYS A 483 14.75 -28.50 -3.26
N GLY A 484 15.61 -27.61 -3.76
CA GLY A 484 15.96 -27.48 -5.19
C GLY A 484 14.95 -26.73 -6.07
N LYS A 485 13.69 -26.55 -5.62
CA LYS A 485 12.63 -25.87 -6.39
C LYS A 485 11.80 -25.00 -5.45
N ARG A 486 12.16 -23.71 -5.37
CA ARG A 486 11.50 -22.73 -4.50
C ARG A 486 10.69 -21.72 -5.31
N TYR A 487 9.44 -21.53 -4.93
CA TYR A 487 8.50 -20.65 -5.61
C TYR A 487 7.66 -19.85 -4.61
N ILE A 488 7.22 -18.68 -5.06
CA ILE A 488 6.20 -17.84 -4.46
C ILE A 488 4.95 -17.93 -5.34
N TYR A 489 3.80 -18.22 -4.74
CA TYR A 489 2.51 -18.15 -5.41
C TYR A 489 1.73 -16.96 -4.86
N ALA A 490 1.24 -16.10 -5.75
CA ALA A 490 0.45 -14.93 -5.41
C ALA A 490 -0.92 -15.04 -6.08
N GLY A 491 -2.00 -14.90 -5.31
CA GLY A 491 -3.38 -14.89 -5.81
C GLY A 491 -3.98 -13.48 -5.79
N SER A 492 -4.73 -13.12 -6.84
CA SER A 492 -5.47 -11.87 -6.97
C SER A 492 -6.91 -12.12 -7.45
N ASN A 493 -7.65 -11.06 -7.79
CA ASN A 493 -8.94 -11.23 -8.45
C ASN A 493 -8.82 -11.81 -9.87
N SER A 494 -7.73 -11.52 -10.59
CA SER A 494 -7.57 -11.89 -11.99
C SER A 494 -6.92 -13.26 -12.21
N GLY A 495 -6.09 -13.73 -11.28
CA GLY A 495 -5.44 -15.03 -11.42
C GLY A 495 -4.48 -15.39 -10.30
N VAL A 496 -3.66 -16.41 -10.56
CA VAL A 496 -2.53 -16.81 -9.71
C VAL A 496 -1.23 -16.69 -10.50
N VAL A 497 -0.19 -16.15 -9.86
CA VAL A 497 1.16 -16.01 -10.42
C VAL A 497 2.13 -16.86 -9.61
N GLN A 498 2.96 -17.62 -10.32
CA GLN A 498 4.10 -18.35 -9.76
C GLN A 498 5.39 -17.63 -10.16
N SER A 499 6.14 -17.21 -9.14
CA SER A 499 7.45 -16.55 -9.28
C SER A 499 8.55 -17.38 -8.62
N PRO A 500 9.75 -17.53 -9.20
CA PRO A 500 10.89 -18.05 -8.47
C PRO A 500 11.32 -17.08 -7.36
N VAL A 501 12.05 -17.58 -6.35
CA VAL A 501 12.56 -16.74 -5.24
C VAL A 501 13.66 -15.75 -5.65
N ALA A 502 14.28 -15.95 -6.81
CA ALA A 502 15.31 -15.08 -7.37
C ALA A 502 15.48 -15.27 -8.88
N PHE A 503 15.88 -14.19 -9.57
CA PHE A 503 16.18 -14.15 -11.00
C PHE A 503 17.69 -14.01 -11.25
N CYS A 504 18.50 -14.88 -10.64
CA CYS A 504 19.96 -14.76 -10.66
C CYS A 504 20.53 -14.67 -12.09
N GLU A 505 19.93 -15.41 -13.03
CA GLU A 505 20.31 -15.42 -14.45
C GLU A 505 20.19 -14.07 -15.16
N LYS A 506 19.48 -13.10 -14.56
CA LYS A 506 19.37 -11.73 -15.09
C LYS A 506 20.59 -10.87 -14.79
N HIS A 507 21.46 -11.29 -13.86
CA HIS A 507 22.71 -10.60 -13.59
C HIS A 507 23.80 -11.09 -14.55
N SER A 508 24.07 -10.28 -15.57
CA SER A 508 24.95 -10.65 -16.69
C SER A 508 26.44 -10.71 -16.33
N THR A 509 26.86 -10.02 -15.27
CA THR A 509 28.28 -9.88 -14.91
C THR A 509 28.53 -10.21 -13.44
N CYS A 510 29.78 -10.50 -13.09
CA CYS A 510 30.17 -10.74 -11.71
C CYS A 510 29.82 -9.56 -10.80
N VAL A 511 30.12 -8.33 -11.27
CA VAL A 511 29.86 -7.10 -10.52
C VAL A 511 28.37 -6.94 -10.26
N ASP A 512 27.52 -7.11 -11.28
CA ASP A 512 26.06 -7.03 -11.11
C ASP A 512 25.52 -8.07 -10.12
N CYS A 513 26.00 -9.31 -10.23
CA CYS A 513 25.58 -10.44 -9.38
C CYS A 513 25.94 -10.20 -7.91
N VAL A 514 27.14 -9.67 -7.64
CA VAL A 514 27.58 -9.35 -6.28
C VAL A 514 26.85 -8.11 -5.72
N LEU A 515 26.68 -7.06 -6.53
CA LEU A 515 25.99 -5.82 -6.11
C LEU A 515 24.51 -6.04 -5.81
N ALA A 516 23.87 -7.06 -6.39
CA ALA A 516 22.50 -7.46 -6.06
C ALA A 516 22.31 -7.72 -4.56
N ARG A 517 23.35 -8.24 -3.89
CA ARG A 517 23.32 -8.63 -2.47
C ARG A 517 22.16 -9.56 -2.18
N ASP A 518 21.93 -10.49 -3.11
CA ASP A 518 20.89 -11.50 -3.02
C ASP A 518 21.48 -12.79 -2.43
N PRO A 519 21.00 -13.28 -1.27
CA PRO A 519 21.54 -14.48 -0.66
C PRO A 519 21.27 -15.74 -1.50
N TYR A 520 20.34 -15.70 -2.47
CA TYR A 520 20.10 -16.80 -3.40
C TYR A 520 21.09 -16.86 -4.55
N CYS A 521 21.79 -15.77 -4.87
CA CYS A 521 22.58 -15.65 -6.10
C CYS A 521 24.08 -15.59 -5.84
N ALA A 522 24.85 -16.31 -6.64
CA ALA A 522 26.31 -16.27 -6.62
C ALA A 522 26.87 -16.30 -8.05
N TRP A 523 27.99 -15.64 -8.28
CA TRP A 523 28.67 -15.67 -9.57
C TRP A 523 29.47 -16.96 -9.71
N ASN A 524 29.35 -17.62 -10.87
CA ASN A 524 30.15 -18.78 -11.23
C ASN A 524 31.18 -18.40 -12.30
N PRO A 525 32.47 -18.23 -11.95
CA PRO A 525 33.51 -17.86 -12.91
C PRO A 525 33.70 -18.87 -14.04
N ARG A 526 33.41 -20.16 -13.81
CA ARG A 526 33.57 -21.21 -14.81
C ARG A 526 32.50 -21.16 -15.90
N LYS A 527 31.28 -20.79 -15.51
CA LYS A 527 30.14 -20.64 -16.43
C LYS A 527 29.98 -19.22 -16.97
N ALA A 528 30.79 -18.27 -16.47
CA ALA A 528 30.65 -16.83 -16.71
C ALA A 528 29.20 -16.36 -16.54
N SER A 529 28.52 -16.82 -15.49
CA SER A 529 27.11 -16.50 -15.24
C SER A 529 26.78 -16.45 -13.75
N CYS A 530 25.76 -15.67 -13.42
CA CYS A 530 25.19 -15.62 -12.07
C CYS A 530 24.15 -16.74 -11.91
N VAL A 531 24.31 -17.55 -10.86
CA VAL A 531 23.56 -18.79 -10.65
C VAL A 531 22.90 -18.80 -9.28
N ALA A 532 21.79 -19.56 -9.17
CA ALA A 532 21.13 -19.78 -7.88
C ALA A 532 21.87 -20.84 -7.06
N ILE A 533 22.28 -20.50 -5.83
CA ILE A 533 23.15 -21.36 -4.99
C ILE A 533 22.56 -22.73 -4.68
N PHE A 534 21.22 -22.84 -4.64
CA PHE A 534 20.52 -24.09 -4.30
C PHE A 534 20.28 -25.01 -5.51
N LYS A 535 20.62 -24.57 -6.73
CA LYS A 535 20.53 -25.38 -7.96
C LYS A 535 21.88 -25.96 -8.38
N GLU A 536 22.99 -25.52 -7.77
CA GLU A 536 24.32 -26.05 -8.07
C GLU A 536 24.59 -27.32 -7.27
N HIS A 537 24.89 -28.41 -7.99
CA HIS A 537 25.34 -29.68 -7.44
C HIS A 537 26.85 -29.80 -7.64
N GLY A 538 27.67 -29.37 -6.67
CA GLY A 538 29.13 -29.43 -6.78
C GLY A 538 29.89 -28.63 -5.72
N SER A 539 31.23 -28.62 -5.81
CA SER A 539 32.08 -27.87 -4.87
C SER A 539 31.82 -26.36 -4.98
N ASN A 540 31.18 -25.79 -3.96
CA ASN A 540 30.93 -24.36 -3.78
C ASN A 540 32.21 -23.50 -3.71
N SER A 541 33.40 -24.12 -3.71
CA SER A 541 34.68 -23.46 -3.46
C SER A 541 35.10 -22.41 -4.49
N SER A 542 34.46 -22.35 -5.67
CA SER A 542 34.75 -21.34 -6.71
C SER A 542 33.65 -20.31 -6.95
N LEU A 543 32.54 -20.36 -6.21
CA LEU A 543 31.46 -19.38 -6.37
C LEU A 543 31.82 -18.07 -5.65
N ILE A 544 31.40 -16.94 -6.21
CA ILE A 544 31.64 -15.62 -5.64
C ILE A 544 30.31 -15.02 -5.20
N GLN A 545 30.14 -14.82 -3.90
CA GLN A 545 29.02 -14.10 -3.30
C GLN A 545 29.53 -13.23 -2.16
N LYS A 546 29.11 -11.96 -2.13
CA LYS A 546 29.49 -11.00 -1.07
C LYS A 546 28.26 -10.18 -0.66
N MET A 547 27.67 -10.53 0.48
CA MET A 547 26.45 -9.88 0.99
C MET A 547 26.65 -8.42 1.42
N ASN A 548 27.91 -8.01 1.64
CA ASN A 548 28.29 -6.62 1.85
C ASN A 548 28.38 -5.80 0.55
N GLY A 549 28.20 -6.43 -0.62
CA GLY A 549 28.26 -5.81 -1.94
C GLY A 549 29.67 -5.46 -2.44
N ASP A 550 30.73 -6.01 -1.83
CA ASP A 550 32.10 -5.75 -2.27
C ASP A 550 32.45 -6.58 -3.51
N ALA A 551 32.35 -5.96 -4.69
CA ALA A 551 32.64 -6.60 -5.98
C ALA A 551 34.13 -6.62 -6.36
N SER A 552 35.06 -6.24 -5.46
CA SER A 552 36.51 -6.25 -5.74
C SER A 552 37.08 -7.64 -6.08
N SER A 553 36.39 -8.72 -5.73
CA SER A 553 36.79 -10.09 -6.10
C SER A 553 36.43 -10.47 -7.54
N CYS A 554 35.72 -9.61 -8.27
CA CYS A 554 35.38 -9.82 -9.67
C CYS A 554 36.55 -9.44 -10.57
N THR A 555 36.90 -10.32 -11.51
CA THR A 555 37.89 -10.01 -12.55
C THR A 555 37.19 -9.41 -13.76
N ASP A 556 37.52 -8.16 -14.11
CA ASP A 556 36.98 -7.47 -15.28
C ASP A 556 37.54 -8.07 -16.57
N LYS A 557 36.72 -8.83 -17.30
CA LYS A 557 37.02 -9.29 -18.67
C LYS A 557 35.80 -9.23 -19.60
N ASP A 558 34.95 -8.22 -19.44
CA ASP A 558 33.81 -8.05 -20.35
C ASP A 558 34.14 -7.01 -21.44
N GLU A 559 34.62 -7.50 -22.59
CA GLU A 559 34.57 -6.74 -23.84
C GLU A 559 33.10 -6.58 -24.26
N LYS A 560 32.48 -5.46 -23.87
CA LYS A 560 31.16 -5.08 -24.37
C LYS A 560 31.21 -4.91 -25.89
N VAL A 561 30.24 -5.52 -26.58
CA VAL A 561 30.00 -5.37 -28.02
C VAL A 561 29.86 -3.88 -28.34
N LYS A 562 30.53 -3.44 -29.41
CA LYS A 562 30.48 -2.06 -29.90
C LYS A 562 29.28 -1.92 -30.85
N GLU A 563 28.37 -1.00 -30.54
CA GLU A 563 27.29 -0.62 -31.46
C GLU A 563 27.77 0.52 -32.37
N ASN A 564 27.68 0.33 -33.69
CA ASN A 564 28.14 1.31 -34.66
C ASN A 564 26.97 2.16 -35.16
N TYR A 565 27.15 3.48 -35.18
CA TYR A 565 26.19 4.47 -35.66
C TYR A 565 26.80 5.28 -36.79
N LEU A 566 26.11 5.33 -37.92
CA LEU A 566 26.47 6.17 -39.06
C LEU A 566 25.40 7.25 -39.24
N LEU A 567 25.76 8.51 -39.01
CA LEU A 567 24.82 9.64 -39.02
C LEU A 567 25.32 10.78 -39.90
N HIS A 568 24.39 11.65 -40.31
CA HIS A 568 24.69 12.78 -41.18
C HIS A 568 25.08 14.03 -40.39
N PHE A 569 25.96 14.84 -40.99
CA PHE A 569 26.31 16.17 -40.49
C PHE A 569 25.05 17.03 -40.26
N GLY A 570 25.00 17.75 -39.13
CA GLY A 570 23.85 18.56 -38.70
C GLY A 570 22.70 17.75 -38.06
N GLY A 571 22.75 16.41 -38.09
CA GLY A 571 21.75 15.53 -37.50
C GLY A 571 21.80 15.47 -35.97
N THR A 572 20.98 14.57 -35.39
CA THR A 572 20.96 14.27 -33.94
C THR A 572 21.16 12.78 -33.73
N ALA A 573 22.02 12.41 -32.77
CA ALA A 573 22.25 11.01 -32.37
C ALA A 573 21.53 10.71 -31.06
N GLU A 574 20.94 9.52 -30.95
CA GLU A 574 20.45 8.94 -29.69
C GLU A 574 21.24 7.67 -29.37
N LEU A 575 22.09 7.74 -28.34
CA LEU A 575 22.88 6.62 -27.87
C LEU A 575 22.22 6.01 -26.63
N LYS A 576 21.72 4.79 -26.77
CA LYS A 576 20.95 4.12 -25.71
C LYS A 576 21.87 3.60 -24.60
N CYS A 577 21.40 3.69 -23.35
CA CYS A 577 22.05 3.03 -22.23
C CYS A 577 20.99 2.52 -21.24
N SER A 578 20.97 1.20 -21.02
CA SER A 578 20.00 0.55 -20.14
C SER A 578 20.69 0.08 -18.86
N GLN A 579 20.51 0.82 -17.77
CA GLN A 579 20.99 0.41 -16.45
C GLN A 579 19.82 0.01 -15.56
N LYS A 580 19.90 -1.17 -14.94
CA LYS A 580 18.80 -1.75 -14.12
C LYS A 580 18.79 -1.30 -12.67
N SER A 581 19.95 -0.94 -12.12
CA SER A 581 20.00 -0.44 -10.75
C SER A 581 19.40 0.96 -10.67
N ASN A 582 18.39 1.11 -9.81
CA ASN A 582 17.75 2.36 -9.41
C ASN A 582 18.65 3.18 -8.46
N LEU A 583 19.64 2.53 -7.86
CA LEU A 583 20.62 3.15 -6.96
C LEU A 583 21.90 3.61 -7.68
N ALA A 584 22.07 3.24 -8.96
CA ALA A 584 23.25 3.56 -9.74
C ALA A 584 23.08 4.84 -10.57
N GLN A 585 24.15 5.62 -10.67
CA GLN A 585 24.25 6.77 -11.55
C GLN A 585 24.86 6.38 -12.89
N VAL A 586 24.32 6.91 -13.98
CA VAL A 586 24.90 6.73 -15.32
C VAL A 586 25.86 7.88 -15.65
N ILE A 587 27.06 7.53 -16.11
CA ILE A 587 28.13 8.44 -16.49
C ILE A 587 28.52 8.16 -17.94
N TRP A 588 28.49 9.18 -18.79
CA TRP A 588 28.95 9.07 -20.17
C TRP A 588 30.42 9.50 -20.29
N LYS A 589 31.19 8.78 -21.10
CA LYS A 589 32.55 9.15 -21.50
C LYS A 589 32.67 9.27 -23.00
N PHE A 590 33.47 10.23 -23.46
CA PHE A 590 33.86 10.41 -24.85
C PHE A 590 35.36 10.71 -24.89
N GLN A 591 36.11 10.07 -25.79
CA GLN A 591 37.57 10.25 -25.90
C GLN A 591 38.32 10.11 -24.55
N ASN A 592 37.94 9.11 -23.74
CA ASN A 592 38.46 8.83 -22.40
C ASN A 592 38.18 9.90 -21.32
N GLY A 593 37.54 11.03 -21.65
CA GLY A 593 37.06 12.04 -20.71
C GLY A 593 35.62 11.78 -20.27
N VAL A 594 35.26 12.20 -19.05
CA VAL A 594 33.85 12.24 -18.61
C VAL A 594 33.13 13.35 -19.35
N LEU A 595 32.03 13.00 -20.03
CA LEU A 595 31.25 13.94 -20.82
C LEU A 595 30.37 14.79 -19.90
N LYS A 596 30.48 16.11 -20.01
CA LYS A 596 29.55 17.05 -19.38
C LYS A 596 28.30 17.18 -20.25
N VAL A 597 27.19 16.65 -19.76
CA VAL A 597 25.91 16.69 -20.49
C VAL A 597 25.24 18.04 -20.24
N GLU A 598 25.51 19.01 -21.10
CA GLU A 598 24.97 20.37 -21.02
C GLU A 598 24.28 20.77 -22.34
N SER A 599 23.15 21.46 -22.22
CA SER A 599 22.43 22.01 -23.37
C SER A 599 23.18 23.21 -23.96
N PRO A 600 23.16 23.43 -25.28
CA PRO A 600 22.30 22.76 -26.28
C PRO A 600 22.92 21.50 -26.91
N LYS A 601 24.20 21.21 -26.69
CA LYS A 601 24.92 20.15 -27.41
C LYS A 601 24.51 18.75 -26.99
N TYR A 602 24.39 18.52 -25.68
CA TYR A 602 24.07 17.22 -25.11
C TYR A 602 22.83 17.31 -24.22
N ARG A 603 22.00 16.27 -24.24
CA ARG A 603 20.87 16.12 -23.29
C ARG A 603 20.69 14.66 -22.93
N LEU A 604 20.31 14.40 -21.68
CA LEU A 604 19.88 13.07 -21.27
C LEU A 604 18.35 12.96 -21.41
N VAL A 605 17.89 11.90 -22.03
CA VAL A 605 16.47 11.48 -22.02
C VAL A 605 16.41 10.12 -21.35
N GLY A 606 15.90 10.10 -20.13
CA GLY A 606 16.07 8.96 -19.22
C GLY A 606 17.55 8.71 -18.95
N LYS A 607 18.08 7.58 -19.45
CA LYS A 607 19.50 7.20 -19.34
C LYS A 607 20.26 7.27 -20.68
N ALA A 608 19.56 7.58 -21.78
CA ALA A 608 20.13 7.71 -23.13
C ALA A 608 20.74 9.11 -23.35
N LEU A 609 21.84 9.16 -24.10
CA LEU A 609 22.52 10.39 -24.46
C LEU A 609 22.05 10.88 -25.84
N LEU A 610 21.52 12.10 -25.89
CA LEU A 610 21.25 12.82 -27.13
C LEU A 610 22.42 13.75 -27.46
N ILE A 611 22.86 13.73 -28.71
CA ILE A 611 23.89 14.61 -29.25
C ILE A 611 23.25 15.40 -30.39
N PHE A 612 23.10 16.70 -30.21
CA PHE A 612 22.49 17.60 -31.21
C PHE A 612 23.55 18.22 -32.13
N ASN A 613 23.13 18.62 -33.33
CA ASN A 613 23.95 19.30 -34.33
C ASN A 613 25.30 18.59 -34.57
N LEU A 614 25.23 17.35 -35.06
CA LEU A 614 26.38 16.49 -35.26
C LEU A 614 27.43 17.11 -36.20
N SER A 615 28.66 17.14 -35.74
CA SER A 615 29.85 17.62 -36.45
C SER A 615 30.88 16.50 -36.57
N GLU A 616 31.91 16.69 -37.40
CA GLU A 616 33.00 15.71 -37.52
C GLU A 616 33.69 15.43 -36.17
N GLY A 617 33.79 16.45 -35.31
CA GLY A 617 34.38 16.33 -33.98
C GLY A 617 33.59 15.47 -33.00
N ASP A 618 32.33 15.15 -33.30
CA ASP A 618 31.52 14.24 -32.49
C ASP A 618 31.77 12.77 -32.82
N SER A 619 32.51 12.47 -33.90
CA SER A 619 32.85 11.10 -34.26
C SER A 619 33.82 10.49 -33.26
N GLY A 620 33.58 9.24 -32.87
CA GLY A 620 34.44 8.50 -31.95
C GLY A 620 33.67 7.54 -31.06
N VAL A 621 34.34 7.09 -30.00
CA VAL A 621 33.79 6.09 -29.08
C VAL A 621 33.17 6.77 -27.86
N TYR A 622 31.86 6.59 -27.70
CA TYR A 622 31.11 6.93 -26.50
C TYR A 622 30.95 5.70 -25.63
N GLN A 623 31.15 5.85 -24.33
CA GLN A 623 30.99 4.78 -23.35
C GLN A 623 29.97 5.21 -22.30
N CYS A 624 28.99 4.34 -22.04
CA CYS A 624 28.10 4.48 -20.91
C CYS A 624 28.63 3.65 -19.74
N LEU A 625 28.87 4.28 -18.60
CA LEU A 625 29.26 3.62 -17.37
C LEU A 625 28.14 3.75 -16.33
N SER A 626 27.93 2.69 -15.56
CA SER A 626 27.12 2.72 -14.34
C SER A 626 28.06 2.82 -13.15
N GLU A 627 27.80 3.74 -12.23
CA GLU A 627 28.48 3.85 -10.95
C GLU A 627 27.49 3.66 -9.80
N GLU A 628 27.66 2.59 -9.02
CA GLU A 628 26.87 2.33 -7.81
C GLU A 628 27.76 2.48 -6.58
N LYS A 629 27.32 3.29 -5.62
CA LYS A 629 28.03 3.46 -4.35
C LYS A 629 27.54 2.43 -3.35
N VAL A 630 28.46 1.58 -2.89
CA VAL A 630 28.21 0.63 -1.80
C VAL A 630 29.15 0.96 -0.65
N LYS A 631 28.57 1.35 0.49
CA LYS A 631 29.30 1.92 1.63
C LYS A 631 30.16 3.12 1.16
N ASN A 632 31.48 3.02 1.31
CA ASN A 632 32.44 4.06 0.92
C ASN A 632 33.16 3.76 -0.40
N LYS A 633 32.83 2.64 -1.06
CA LYS A 633 33.41 2.26 -2.35
C LYS A 633 32.43 2.57 -3.47
N LYS A 634 32.98 2.98 -4.62
CA LYS A 634 32.24 3.17 -5.87
C LYS A 634 32.62 2.03 -6.81
N PHE A 635 31.63 1.32 -7.31
CA PHE A 635 31.82 0.29 -8.31
C PHE A 635 31.31 0.82 -9.64
N SER A 636 32.23 0.97 -10.60
CA SER A 636 31.94 1.49 -11.93
C SER A 636 32.01 0.34 -12.95
N GLN A 637 31.03 0.25 -13.83
CA GLN A 637 30.96 -0.79 -14.85
C GLN A 637 30.57 -0.18 -16.19
N VAL A 638 31.22 -0.60 -17.29
CA VAL A 638 30.83 -0.19 -18.64
C VAL A 638 29.56 -0.95 -19.05
N ILE A 639 28.46 -0.23 -19.26
CA ILE A 639 27.15 -0.78 -19.64
C ILE A 639 27.06 -0.94 -21.17
N ALA A 640 27.48 0.09 -21.91
CA ALA A 640 27.40 0.13 -23.38
C ALA A 640 28.61 0.86 -23.98
N LYS A 641 29.01 0.47 -25.20
CA LYS A 641 30.04 1.14 -26.02
C LYS A 641 29.46 1.43 -27.40
N HIS A 642 29.48 2.69 -27.79
CA HIS A 642 28.92 3.20 -29.05
C HIS A 642 30.03 3.81 -29.88
N VAL A 643 30.12 3.46 -31.16
CA VAL A 643 31.05 4.05 -32.13
C VAL A 643 30.22 4.91 -33.07
N LEU A 644 30.39 6.22 -32.98
CA LEU A 644 29.68 7.19 -33.80
C LEU A 644 30.57 7.69 -34.93
N GLU A 645 30.07 7.63 -36.16
CA GLU A 645 30.73 8.18 -37.35
C GLU A 645 29.78 9.17 -38.06
N VAL A 646 30.25 10.41 -38.26
CA VAL A 646 29.47 11.48 -38.88
C VAL A 646 29.96 11.72 -40.32
N LYS A 647 29.09 11.50 -41.32
CA LYS A 647 29.42 11.74 -42.74
C LYS A 647 28.97 13.12 -43.22
N LYS A 648 29.85 13.82 -43.94
CA LYS A 648 29.50 14.99 -44.77
C LYS A 648 28.83 14.53 -46.07
N ILE A 649 27.80 15.26 -46.49
CA ILE A 649 27.24 15.12 -47.84
C ILE A 649 28.16 15.87 -48.80
N SER A 650 28.93 15.14 -49.59
CA SER A 650 29.75 15.71 -50.68
C SER A 650 28.86 15.88 -51.92
N HIS A 651 28.46 17.11 -52.26
CA HIS A 651 27.95 17.39 -53.60
C HIS A 651 29.15 17.49 -54.55
N THR A 652 29.45 16.41 -55.29
CA THR A 652 30.39 16.45 -56.42
C THR A 652 29.70 17.07 -57.63
N THR A 653 30.06 18.31 -57.96
CA THR A 653 29.65 19.00 -59.20
C THR A 653 30.63 18.63 -60.32
N THR A 654 30.19 17.82 -61.29
CA THR A 654 30.94 17.54 -62.53
C THR A 654 30.66 18.64 -63.56
N VAL A 655 31.72 19.31 -64.03
CA VAL A 655 31.67 20.34 -65.08
C VAL A 655 32.01 19.71 -66.43
N SER A 656 31.18 19.96 -67.45
CA SER A 656 31.49 19.82 -68.89
C SER A 656 30.65 20.83 -69.71
N PRO A 657 31.09 21.24 -70.92
CA PRO A 657 31.01 22.63 -71.37
C PRO A 657 29.80 23.02 -72.25
N THR A 658 29.67 24.35 -72.35
CA THR A 658 28.64 25.25 -72.86
C THR A 658 28.35 25.20 -74.37
N LEU A 659 27.07 25.33 -74.76
CA LEU A 659 26.62 26.11 -75.94
C LEU A 659 25.20 26.72 -75.72
N THR A 660 25.20 28.06 -75.57
CA THR A 660 24.22 29.14 -75.88
C THR A 660 22.80 28.83 -76.45
N ALA A 661 21.71 29.59 -76.21
CA ALA A 661 21.41 30.77 -75.36
C ALA A 661 19.89 31.10 -75.37
N ALA A 662 19.44 31.83 -74.32
CA ALA A 662 18.23 32.70 -74.19
C ALA A 662 16.84 32.04 -74.12
N GLN A 663 15.85 32.44 -73.29
CA GLN A 663 15.65 33.54 -72.33
C GLN A 663 14.35 33.21 -71.56
N THR A 664 14.30 33.26 -70.21
CA THR A 664 13.12 33.76 -69.47
C THR A 664 13.44 34.03 -67.99
N GLU A 665 12.98 35.18 -67.51
CA GLU A 665 13.10 35.69 -66.14
C GLU A 665 12.13 35.02 -65.15
N ALA A 666 12.65 34.62 -63.99
CA ALA A 666 12.02 34.44 -62.67
C ALA A 666 13.08 33.75 -61.78
N SER A 667 13.26 33.94 -60.48
CA SER A 667 12.72 34.83 -59.45
C SER A 667 13.64 34.66 -58.22
N SER A 668 13.71 35.67 -57.36
CA SER A 668 14.46 35.68 -56.10
C SER A 668 14.10 34.52 -55.16
N PRO A 669 15.03 34.02 -54.32
CA PRO A 669 14.71 33.09 -53.24
C PRO A 669 14.11 33.85 -52.05
N ILE A 670 12.92 33.41 -51.61
CA ILE A 670 12.23 33.81 -50.37
C ILE A 670 12.31 32.63 -49.36
N PRO A 671 12.35 32.89 -48.03
CA PRO A 671 13.13 32.13 -47.04
C PRO A 671 12.50 30.86 -46.48
N PHE A 672 13.37 30.06 -45.85
CA PHE A 672 13.05 28.92 -44.98
C PHE A 672 12.03 29.27 -43.87
N PRO A 673 11.04 28.39 -43.57
CA PRO A 673 10.16 28.52 -42.41
C PRO A 673 10.76 27.89 -41.13
N PRO A 674 10.27 28.27 -39.93
CA PRO A 674 10.99 28.14 -38.67
C PRO A 674 10.70 26.85 -37.87
N THR A 675 11.60 26.62 -36.90
CA THR A 675 11.50 25.78 -35.69
C THR A 675 10.09 25.72 -35.06
N GLY A 676 9.68 24.52 -34.64
CA GLY A 676 8.45 24.29 -33.89
C GLY A 676 8.34 25.19 -32.65
N THR A 677 7.15 25.73 -32.43
CA THR A 677 6.85 26.70 -31.38
C THR A 677 5.70 26.20 -30.51
N SER A 678 5.82 26.42 -29.20
CA SER A 678 4.75 26.25 -28.23
C SER A 678 4.18 27.62 -27.88
N PHE A 679 2.88 27.85 -28.05
CA PHE A 679 2.21 29.10 -27.71
C PHE A 679 0.97 28.86 -26.83
N LEU A 680 0.71 29.79 -25.92
CA LEU A 680 -0.55 29.94 -25.17
C LEU A 680 -1.41 30.96 -25.92
N SER A 681 -2.58 30.55 -26.42
CA SER A 681 -3.51 31.46 -27.11
C SER A 681 -4.60 31.93 -26.14
N CYS A 682 -4.58 33.22 -25.80
CA CYS A 682 -5.71 33.93 -25.17
C CYS A 682 -6.14 35.08 -26.10
N VAL A 683 -7.38 35.56 -25.92
CA VAL A 683 -7.99 36.82 -26.45
C VAL A 683 -9.06 36.61 -27.52
N GLY A 684 -10.32 36.87 -27.12
CA GLY A 684 -10.98 38.18 -27.29
C GLY A 684 -11.77 38.40 -28.58
N THR A 685 -13.04 38.75 -28.39
CA THR A 685 -14.10 39.04 -29.37
C THR A 685 -13.72 40.00 -30.49
N GLY A 686 -13.94 39.56 -31.74
CA GLY A 686 -13.96 40.37 -32.95
C GLY A 686 -14.42 39.55 -34.16
N SER A 687 -15.60 39.88 -34.69
CA SER A 687 -16.36 39.17 -35.73
C SER A 687 -15.68 39.16 -37.12
N PRO A 688 -15.97 38.18 -38.00
CA PRO A 688 -15.34 38.06 -39.31
C PRO A 688 -16.16 38.74 -40.43
N SER A 689 -15.48 39.27 -41.44
CA SER A 689 -16.10 39.58 -42.75
C SER A 689 -15.45 38.74 -43.84
N SER A 690 -16.30 37.97 -44.51
CA SER A 690 -16.07 37.10 -45.67
C SER A 690 -15.69 37.87 -46.93
N THR A 691 -14.86 37.28 -47.80
CA THR A 691 -15.24 37.03 -49.21
C THR A 691 -14.28 36.05 -49.88
N SER A 692 -14.89 35.10 -50.60
CA SER A 692 -14.25 34.09 -51.44
C SER A 692 -13.74 34.65 -52.76
N THR A 693 -12.76 34.00 -53.36
CA THR A 693 -12.88 33.52 -54.73
C THR A 693 -12.04 32.26 -54.93
N GLN A 694 -12.69 31.26 -55.48
CA GLN A 694 -12.23 29.92 -55.78
C GLN A 694 -11.72 29.89 -57.23
N PHE A 695 -10.65 29.13 -57.49
CA PHE A 695 -10.41 28.49 -58.78
C PHE A 695 -9.79 27.11 -58.52
N ASP A 696 -10.58 26.07 -58.77
CA ASP A 696 -10.16 24.68 -58.87
C ASP A 696 -9.99 24.33 -60.35
N VAL A 697 -8.85 23.74 -60.74
CA VAL A 697 -8.78 22.60 -61.67
C VAL A 697 -7.57 21.75 -61.26
N GLY A 698 -7.85 20.50 -60.87
CA GLY A 698 -6.86 19.57 -60.34
C GLY A 698 -6.12 18.74 -61.39
N SER A 699 -4.94 18.27 -61.01
CA SER A 699 -4.37 16.99 -61.40
C SER A 699 -3.95 16.26 -60.11
N GLY A 700 -4.36 15.00 -60.00
CA GLY A 700 -4.41 14.27 -58.75
C GLY A 700 -3.06 13.95 -58.12
N THR A 701 -2.84 14.50 -56.94
CA THR A 701 -2.24 13.83 -55.78
C THR A 701 -3.13 14.21 -54.60
N GLU A 702 -3.65 13.24 -53.84
CA GLU A 702 -4.59 13.50 -52.74
C GLU A 702 -4.02 14.56 -51.79
N SER A 703 -4.70 15.70 -51.70
CA SER A 703 -4.42 16.73 -50.69
C SER A 703 -4.47 16.07 -49.29
N PRO A 704 -3.51 16.33 -48.38
CA PRO A 704 -3.54 15.75 -47.05
C PRO A 704 -4.82 16.16 -46.33
N ALA A 705 -5.76 15.22 -46.17
CA ALA A 705 -6.96 15.42 -45.38
C ALA A 705 -6.64 15.33 -43.88
N VAL A 706 -7.33 16.12 -43.07
CA VAL A 706 -7.20 16.06 -41.61
C VAL A 706 -7.67 14.70 -41.11
N THR A 707 -6.81 14.02 -40.36
CA THR A 707 -7.04 12.68 -39.81
C THR A 707 -6.86 12.72 -38.30
N LEU A 708 -7.90 12.34 -37.55
CA LEU A 708 -7.84 12.22 -36.10
C LEU A 708 -7.00 11.00 -35.70
N LEU A 709 -6.26 11.12 -34.60
CA LEU A 709 -5.42 10.05 -34.07
C LEU A 709 -5.88 9.64 -32.66
N PRO A 710 -5.82 8.34 -32.32
CA PRO A 710 -6.15 7.87 -30.97
C PRO A 710 -5.13 8.34 -29.91
N PRO A 711 -5.55 8.49 -28.62
CA PRO A 711 -6.92 8.32 -28.13
C PRO A 711 -7.86 9.39 -28.69
N PHE A 712 -9.02 8.97 -29.18
CA PHE A 712 -10.01 9.92 -29.68
C PHE A 712 -10.63 10.65 -28.49
N LEU A 713 -11.11 11.88 -28.70
CA LEU A 713 -11.74 12.63 -27.62
C LEU A 713 -13.02 11.93 -27.16
N SER A 714 -13.75 11.29 -28.08
CA SER A 714 -14.91 10.43 -27.77
C SER A 714 -14.65 9.37 -26.71
N ASP A 715 -13.43 8.82 -26.70
CA ASP A 715 -13.06 7.71 -25.82
C ASP A 715 -12.67 8.20 -24.40
N GLN A 716 -12.63 9.52 -24.20
CA GLN A 716 -12.27 10.17 -22.93
C GLN A 716 -13.51 10.69 -22.17
N SER A 717 -14.71 10.21 -22.51
CA SER A 717 -15.92 10.50 -21.75
C SER A 717 -15.82 9.83 -20.37
N GLN A 718 -16.00 10.60 -19.29
CA GLN A 718 -15.78 10.13 -17.92
C GLN A 718 -16.71 10.81 -16.91
N HIS A 719 -16.90 10.13 -15.78
CA HIS A 719 -17.60 10.67 -14.61
C HIS A 719 -16.59 11.35 -13.69
N VAL A 720 -16.87 12.57 -13.26
CA VAL A 720 -16.02 13.34 -12.35
C VAL A 720 -16.83 13.86 -11.16
N ASN A 721 -16.21 13.83 -9.97
CA ASN A 721 -16.79 14.48 -8.80
C ASN A 721 -16.88 16.00 -9.01
N ALA A 722 -17.88 16.65 -8.42
CA ALA A 722 -18.01 18.11 -8.49
C ALA A 722 -16.71 18.80 -7.99
N HIS A 723 -16.15 19.70 -8.80
CA HIS A 723 -14.84 20.37 -8.59
C HIS A 723 -13.59 19.48 -8.79
N GLY A 724 -13.74 18.25 -9.28
CA GLY A 724 -12.61 17.42 -9.73
C GLY A 724 -11.90 18.04 -10.94
N ILE A 725 -10.56 18.00 -10.93
CA ILE A 725 -9.73 18.43 -12.06
C ILE A 725 -9.60 17.26 -13.04
N PHE A 726 -9.82 17.50 -14.32
CA PHE A 726 -9.59 16.52 -15.37
C PHE A 726 -8.85 17.13 -16.56
N HIS A 727 -8.31 16.25 -17.41
CA HIS A 727 -7.61 16.62 -18.63
C HIS A 727 -8.28 15.94 -19.82
N LEU A 728 -8.45 16.67 -20.91
CA LEU A 728 -8.89 16.16 -22.20
C LEU A 728 -7.81 16.40 -23.23
N ILE A 729 -7.58 15.41 -24.08
CA ILE A 729 -6.49 15.41 -25.06
C ILE A 729 -7.06 15.14 -26.44
N CYS A 730 -6.53 15.82 -27.45
CA CYS A 730 -6.99 15.70 -28.83
C CYS A 730 -5.78 15.74 -29.78
N ARG A 731 -5.73 14.80 -30.74
CA ARG A 731 -4.58 14.60 -31.64
C ARG A 731 -5.04 14.47 -33.08
N ALA A 732 -4.33 15.08 -34.02
CA ALA A 732 -4.59 14.93 -35.45
C ALA A 732 -3.35 15.14 -36.30
N THR A 733 -3.39 14.64 -37.53
CA THR A 733 -2.45 15.00 -38.61
C THR A 733 -3.21 15.71 -39.72
N GLY A 734 -2.68 16.81 -40.24
CA GLY A 734 -3.30 17.57 -41.32
C GLY A 734 -2.27 18.35 -42.15
N PRO A 735 -2.70 19.18 -43.09
CA PRO A 735 -1.80 20.06 -43.86
C PRO A 735 -1.29 21.23 -42.98
N SER A 736 -0.37 22.02 -43.52
CA SER A 736 0.33 23.09 -42.78
C SER A 736 -0.55 24.21 -42.23
N ASP A 737 -1.77 24.38 -42.73
CA ASP A 737 -2.76 25.37 -42.28
C ASP A 737 -3.75 24.84 -41.24
N VAL A 738 -3.58 23.59 -40.78
CA VAL A 738 -4.47 22.99 -39.79
C VAL A 738 -4.32 23.66 -38.41
N HIS A 739 -5.44 24.06 -37.82
CA HIS A 739 -5.50 24.63 -36.47
C HIS A 739 -6.62 23.99 -35.64
N VAL A 740 -6.51 24.04 -34.32
CA VAL A 740 -7.45 23.39 -33.40
C VAL A 740 -8.30 24.43 -32.66
N ILE A 741 -9.59 24.16 -32.54
CA ILE A 741 -10.54 24.92 -31.73
C ILE A 741 -11.17 23.98 -30.71
N TRP A 742 -11.24 24.44 -29.46
CA TRP A 742 -11.96 23.76 -28.40
C TRP A 742 -13.22 24.52 -28.03
N GLU A 743 -14.32 23.80 -27.90
CA GLU A 743 -15.62 24.30 -27.48
C GLU A 743 -16.12 23.50 -26.28
N LYS A 744 -16.81 24.18 -25.37
CA LYS A 744 -17.51 23.60 -24.22
C LYS A 744 -18.98 24.02 -24.33
N ASN A 745 -19.89 23.06 -24.40
CA ASN A 745 -21.32 23.27 -24.63
C ASN A 745 -21.60 24.20 -25.84
N GLY A 746 -20.83 24.07 -26.91
CA GLY A 746 -20.96 24.89 -28.13
C GLY A 746 -20.40 26.32 -28.03
N GLN A 747 -19.77 26.70 -26.91
CA GLN A 747 -19.04 27.97 -26.78
C GLN A 747 -17.53 27.75 -26.76
N LYS A 748 -16.76 28.60 -27.46
CA LYS A 748 -15.30 28.51 -27.47
C LYS A 748 -14.74 28.66 -26.06
N ILE A 749 -13.83 27.76 -25.68
CA ILE A 749 -13.26 27.74 -24.32
C ILE A 749 -12.34 28.94 -24.12
N ASP A 750 -12.57 29.71 -23.05
CA ASP A 750 -11.81 30.92 -22.69
C ASP A 750 -10.59 30.63 -21.78
N VAL A 751 -10.35 29.36 -21.46
CA VAL A 751 -9.22 28.88 -20.66
C VAL A 751 -8.00 28.62 -21.57
N CYS A 752 -6.78 28.84 -21.07
CA CYS A 752 -5.53 28.58 -21.78
C CYS A 752 -5.45 27.14 -22.34
N VAL A 753 -5.72 26.99 -23.63
CA VAL A 753 -5.55 25.73 -24.35
C VAL A 753 -4.09 25.57 -24.74
N SER A 754 -3.51 24.42 -24.42
CA SER A 754 -2.15 24.09 -24.86
C SER A 754 -2.19 23.40 -26.22
N VAL A 755 -1.37 23.87 -27.15
CA VAL A 755 -1.24 23.30 -28.50
C VAL A 755 0.24 23.13 -28.83
N GLN A 756 0.60 21.95 -29.31
CA GLN A 756 1.93 21.62 -29.81
C GLN A 756 1.81 21.15 -31.26
N THR A 757 2.59 21.76 -32.14
CA THR A 757 2.66 21.44 -33.57
C THR A 757 4.02 20.84 -33.91
N HIS A 758 4.04 19.82 -34.76
CA HIS A 758 5.26 19.23 -35.29
C HIS A 758 5.12 18.93 -36.77
N VAL A 759 6.04 19.43 -37.60
CA VAL A 759 6.05 19.13 -39.04
C VAL A 759 6.64 17.74 -39.24
N LEU A 760 5.94 16.88 -39.97
CA LEU A 760 6.36 15.52 -40.30
C LEU A 760 7.19 15.52 -41.60
N PRO A 761 8.04 14.51 -41.83
CA PRO A 761 8.90 14.44 -43.01
C PRO A 761 8.15 14.39 -44.36
N ASP A 762 6.87 14.00 -44.35
CA ASP A 762 5.98 13.96 -45.51
C ASP A 762 5.27 15.30 -45.79
N GLY A 763 5.64 16.37 -45.08
CA GLY A 763 5.06 17.71 -45.23
C GLY A 763 3.74 17.92 -44.46
N LYS A 764 3.20 16.90 -43.81
CA LYS A 764 2.02 17.03 -42.94
C LYS A 764 2.41 17.61 -41.58
N VAL A 765 1.46 18.19 -40.87
CA VAL A 765 1.65 18.70 -39.51
C VAL A 765 0.87 17.83 -38.54
N TYR A 766 1.57 17.36 -37.52
CA TYR A 766 1.00 16.70 -36.35
C TYR A 766 0.63 17.75 -35.31
N LEU A 767 -0.64 17.77 -34.90
CA LEU A 767 -1.15 18.63 -33.82
C LEU A 767 -1.49 17.79 -32.59
N PHE A 768 -1.03 18.26 -31.45
CA PHE A 768 -1.36 17.75 -30.13
C PHE A 768 -1.89 18.87 -29.25
N SER A 769 -3.13 18.75 -28.77
CA SER A 769 -3.75 19.78 -27.93
C SER A 769 -4.43 19.16 -26.73
N TRP A 770 -4.40 19.87 -25.60
CA TRP A 770 -5.08 19.43 -24.39
C TRP A 770 -5.65 20.61 -23.60
N VAL A 771 -6.71 20.29 -22.84
CA VAL A 771 -7.42 21.21 -21.96
C VAL A 771 -7.45 20.61 -20.56
N LYS A 772 -7.21 21.45 -19.56
CA LYS A 772 -7.39 21.14 -18.14
C LYS A 772 -8.57 21.99 -17.64
N ASP A 773 -9.58 21.35 -17.06
CA ASP A 773 -10.77 22.07 -16.58
C ASP A 773 -11.32 21.46 -15.26
N THR A 774 -12.19 22.21 -14.60
CA THR A 774 -12.96 21.82 -13.40
C THR A 774 -14.43 22.13 -13.62
N LEU A 775 -15.31 21.15 -13.41
CA LEU A 775 -16.74 21.27 -13.68
C LEU A 775 -17.60 21.29 -12.41
N ARG A 776 -18.68 22.07 -12.45
CA ARG A 776 -19.79 22.05 -11.49
C ARG A 776 -21.03 21.34 -12.02
N GLU A 777 -21.16 21.26 -13.35
CA GLU A 777 -22.26 20.67 -14.08
C GLU A 777 -21.71 19.85 -15.23
N SER A 778 -22.41 18.77 -15.60
CA SER A 778 -22.06 17.94 -16.76
C SER A 778 -21.98 18.80 -18.01
N SER A 779 -20.97 18.59 -18.86
CA SER A 779 -20.72 19.43 -20.04
C SER A 779 -20.13 18.62 -21.19
N GLU A 780 -20.48 19.00 -22.43
CA GLU A 780 -19.91 18.48 -23.67
C GLU A 780 -18.66 19.27 -24.04
N TYR A 781 -17.59 18.59 -24.40
CA TYR A 781 -16.37 19.18 -24.98
C TYR A 781 -16.24 18.74 -26.42
N CYS A 782 -16.00 19.68 -27.32
CA CYS A 782 -15.76 19.43 -28.73
C CYS A 782 -14.36 19.97 -29.10
N CYS A 783 -13.57 19.14 -29.75
CA CYS A 783 -12.28 19.52 -30.34
C CYS A 783 -12.40 19.41 -31.86
N SER A 784 -12.22 20.54 -32.55
CA SER A 784 -12.36 20.68 -33.99
C SER A 784 -11.02 21.08 -34.62
N PHE A 785 -10.50 20.25 -35.51
CA PHE A 785 -9.36 20.57 -36.37
C PHE A 785 -9.88 21.14 -37.69
N LEU A 786 -9.46 22.36 -38.00
CA LEU A 786 -9.91 23.13 -39.14
C LEU A 786 -8.76 23.32 -40.13
N SER A 787 -9.01 23.05 -41.40
CA SER A 787 -8.06 23.21 -42.51
C SER A 787 -8.83 23.58 -43.77
N LYS A 788 -8.18 24.27 -44.73
CA LYS A 788 -8.77 24.54 -46.05
C LYS A 788 -9.12 23.26 -46.82
N THR A 789 -8.46 22.14 -46.53
CA THR A 789 -8.67 20.84 -47.20
C THR A 789 -9.69 19.92 -46.51
N GLY A 790 -10.26 20.34 -45.37
CA GLY A 790 -11.30 19.58 -44.66
C GLY A 790 -11.18 19.65 -43.14
N ASN A 791 -12.32 19.56 -42.46
CA ASN A 791 -12.42 19.70 -41.02
C ASN A 791 -12.80 18.36 -40.37
N LYS A 792 -12.22 18.06 -39.21
CA LYS A 792 -12.60 16.91 -38.38
C LYS A 792 -12.78 17.33 -36.93
N ALA A 793 -13.88 16.90 -36.32
CA ALA A 793 -14.16 17.15 -34.92
C ALA A 793 -14.39 15.85 -34.16
N SER A 794 -14.07 15.85 -32.88
CA SER A 794 -14.37 14.79 -31.93
C SER A 794 -14.98 15.40 -30.67
N LYS A 795 -15.91 14.69 -30.04
CA LYS A 795 -16.68 15.18 -28.88
C LYS A 795 -16.58 14.22 -27.71
N ALA A 796 -16.50 14.73 -26.49
CA ALA A 796 -16.57 13.98 -25.24
C ALA A 796 -17.66 14.54 -24.33
N TRP A 797 -18.36 13.66 -23.61
CA TRP A 797 -19.29 14.07 -22.57
C TRP A 797 -18.68 13.82 -21.19
N ILE A 798 -18.61 14.87 -20.36
CA ILE A 798 -18.11 14.77 -18.99
C ILE A 798 -19.29 14.91 -18.04
N THR A 799 -19.59 13.82 -17.32
CA THR A 799 -20.71 13.77 -16.38
C THR A 799 -20.21 14.16 -15.00
N VAL A 800 -20.84 15.16 -14.38
CA VAL A 800 -20.58 15.49 -12.98
C VAL A 800 -21.52 14.66 -12.11
N ASP A 801 -20.96 13.78 -11.30
CA ASP A 801 -21.73 13.02 -10.33
C ASP A 801 -22.14 13.95 -9.18
N ARG A 802 -23.36 14.50 -9.26
CA ARG A 802 -24.02 15.11 -8.11
C ARG A 802 -24.54 13.96 -7.25
N GLN A 803 -24.01 13.83 -6.03
CA GLN A 803 -24.66 13.02 -5.00
C GLN A 803 -26.02 13.64 -4.67
N GLU A 804 -27.06 13.26 -5.42
CA GLU A 804 -28.44 13.64 -5.11
C GLU A 804 -29.02 12.70 -4.04
N ALA A 805 -29.29 13.32 -2.89
CA ALA A 805 -30.58 13.24 -2.21
C ALA A 805 -30.89 12.12 -1.20
N THR A 806 -29.91 11.71 -0.37
CA THR A 806 -30.24 11.12 0.96
C THR A 806 -29.40 11.64 2.14
N HIS A 807 -28.21 12.22 1.90
CA HIS A 807 -27.34 12.67 2.99
C HIS A 807 -27.46 14.17 3.35
N GLN A 808 -28.03 15.01 2.48
CA GLN A 808 -27.98 16.47 2.66
C GLN A 808 -28.88 16.99 3.80
N GLU A 809 -30.01 16.34 4.10
CA GLU A 809 -30.91 16.74 5.21
C GLU A 809 -30.37 16.35 6.59
N SER A 810 -29.51 15.32 6.66
CA SER A 810 -28.79 14.95 7.88
C SER A 810 -27.67 15.94 8.15
N TRP A 811 -26.91 16.31 7.11
CA TRP A 811 -25.79 17.25 7.22
C TRP A 811 -26.21 18.68 7.54
N THR A 812 -27.31 19.22 7.00
CA THR A 812 -27.78 20.56 7.43
C THR A 812 -28.26 20.58 8.87
N ARG A 813 -28.87 19.48 9.35
CA ARG A 813 -29.30 19.35 10.74
C ARG A 813 -28.10 19.21 11.67
N GLU A 814 -27.12 18.39 11.30
CA GLU A 814 -25.86 18.22 12.03
C GLU A 814 -24.97 19.46 11.98
N LEU A 815 -24.89 20.17 10.84
CA LEU A 815 -24.13 21.41 10.69
C LEU A 815 -24.79 22.57 11.46
N ASN A 816 -26.12 22.62 11.52
CA ASN A 816 -26.83 23.58 12.38
C ASN A 816 -26.64 23.23 13.86
N ASN A 817 -26.62 21.95 14.22
CA ASN A 817 -26.28 21.51 15.57
C ASN A 817 -24.82 21.87 15.92
N TRP A 818 -23.89 21.62 15.00
CA TRP A 818 -22.48 21.97 15.16
C TRP A 818 -22.25 23.48 15.24
N LYS A 819 -22.97 24.28 14.45
CA LYS A 819 -22.94 25.75 14.55
C LYS A 819 -23.52 26.22 15.89
N SER A 820 -24.57 25.58 16.40
CA SER A 820 -25.11 25.86 17.74
C SER A 820 -24.09 25.54 18.82
N VAL A 821 -23.46 24.36 18.76
CA VAL A 821 -22.44 23.91 19.72
C VAL A 821 -21.17 24.77 19.65
N ILE A 822 -20.73 25.20 18.46
CA ILE A 822 -19.62 26.14 18.31
C ILE A 822 -19.98 27.50 18.90
N ASN A 823 -21.20 28.01 18.67
CA ASN A 823 -21.64 29.27 19.27
C ASN A 823 -21.73 29.16 20.80
N GLU A 824 -22.24 28.05 21.34
CA GLU A 824 -22.26 27.79 22.78
C GLU A 824 -20.85 27.70 23.35
N HIS A 825 -19.92 27.03 22.65
CA HIS A 825 -18.53 26.95 23.04
C HIS A 825 -17.85 28.33 23.00
N ASP A 826 -18.07 29.12 21.95
CA ASP A 826 -17.51 30.47 21.84
C ASP A 826 -18.09 31.41 22.92
N GLN A 827 -19.38 31.26 23.24
CA GLN A 827 -20.02 31.99 24.33
C GLN A 827 -19.50 31.54 25.71
N MET A 828 -19.25 30.25 25.90
CA MET A 828 -18.59 29.70 27.09
C MET A 828 -17.15 30.20 27.21
N MET A 829 -16.40 30.28 26.10
CA MET A 829 -15.03 30.80 26.06
C MET A 829 -14.99 32.31 26.30
N GLN A 830 -15.96 33.07 25.82
CA GLN A 830 -16.15 34.49 26.14
C GLN A 830 -16.50 34.70 27.62
N ASN A 831 -17.34 33.83 28.19
CA ASN A 831 -17.66 33.85 29.62
C ASN A 831 -16.46 33.46 30.48
N TRP A 832 -15.68 32.46 30.07
CA TRP A 832 -14.40 32.12 30.70
C TRP A 832 -13.40 33.27 30.57
N LYS A 833 -13.34 33.96 29.43
CA LYS A 833 -12.48 35.13 29.24
C LYS A 833 -12.92 36.29 30.13
N LYS A 834 -14.22 36.55 30.27
CA LYS A 834 -14.76 37.55 31.21
C LYS A 834 -14.51 37.15 32.67
N ALA A 835 -14.70 35.89 33.02
CA ALA A 835 -14.39 35.37 34.35
C ALA A 835 -12.88 35.46 34.64
N TRP A 836 -12.03 35.17 33.65
CA TRP A 836 -10.57 35.25 33.78
C TRP A 836 -10.08 36.70 33.84
N LEU A 837 -10.68 37.62 33.08
CA LEU A 837 -10.43 39.07 33.20
C LEU A 837 -10.93 39.61 34.55
N SER A 838 -12.10 39.18 35.02
CA SER A 838 -12.61 39.47 36.37
C SER A 838 -11.69 38.92 37.46
N PHE A 839 -11.19 37.68 37.33
CA PHE A 839 -10.20 37.11 38.25
C PHE A 839 -8.85 37.82 38.18
N ARG A 840 -8.47 38.37 37.02
CA ARG A 840 -7.27 39.16 36.83
C ARG A 840 -7.40 40.55 37.44
N ASP A 841 -8.59 41.16 37.37
CA ASP A 841 -8.91 42.44 38.03
C ASP A 841 -9.06 42.25 39.55
N ILE A 842 -9.63 41.13 40.02
CA ILE A 842 -9.66 40.75 41.44
C ILE A 842 -8.25 40.46 41.95
N LYS A 843 -7.41 39.74 41.18
CA LYS A 843 -6.00 39.55 41.54
C LYS A 843 -5.22 40.86 41.50
N ALA A 844 -5.46 41.77 40.55
CA ALA A 844 -4.84 43.10 40.54
C ALA A 844 -5.27 43.92 41.76
N THR A 845 -6.55 43.86 42.14
CA THR A 845 -7.10 44.55 43.33
C THR A 845 -6.58 43.93 44.63
N VAL A 846 -6.46 42.61 44.72
CA VAL A 846 -5.89 41.90 45.88
C VAL A 846 -4.37 42.11 45.96
N THR A 847 -3.67 42.18 44.83
CA THR A 847 -2.23 42.47 44.82
C THR A 847 -1.96 43.93 45.21
N LEU A 848 -2.79 44.89 44.76
CA LEU A 848 -2.77 46.28 45.25
C LEU A 848 -3.16 46.38 46.74
N PHE A 849 -4.11 45.57 47.21
CA PHE A 849 -4.49 45.53 48.62
C PHE A 849 -3.36 44.98 49.50
N TRP A 850 -2.63 43.96 49.04
CA TRP A 850 -1.47 43.41 49.72
C TRP A 850 -0.23 44.31 49.63
N ILE A 851 -0.04 45.03 48.52
CA ILE A 851 1.02 46.04 48.38
C ILE A 851 0.74 47.26 49.27
N CYS A 852 -0.50 47.74 49.35
CA CYS A 852 -0.90 48.78 50.32
C CYS A 852 -0.79 48.29 51.76
N LYS A 853 -1.13 47.02 52.06
CA LYS A 853 -1.00 46.44 53.42
C LYS A 853 0.46 46.21 53.83
N ALA A 854 1.34 45.92 52.86
CA ALA A 854 2.79 45.81 53.06
C ALA A 854 3.47 47.17 53.23
N LEU A 855 2.99 48.22 52.55
CA LEU A 855 3.46 49.59 52.73
C LEU A 855 2.96 50.23 54.05
N LEU A 856 1.92 49.66 54.68
CA LEU A 856 1.39 50.06 55.99
C LEU A 856 2.04 49.34 57.20
N THR A 857 3.00 48.42 56.99
CA THR A 857 3.62 47.62 58.07
C THR A 857 5.04 48.02 58.47
N ILE A 858 5.55 49.16 58.00
CA ILE A 858 6.79 49.78 58.51
C ILE A 858 6.41 51.03 59.32
N ARG A 859 6.51 50.90 60.67
CA ARG A 859 6.02 51.83 61.72
C ARG A 859 6.69 53.21 61.72
N VAL A 860 5.90 54.29 61.91
CA VAL A 860 6.14 55.45 62.83
C VAL A 860 4.76 56.08 63.20
N PRO A 861 4.50 56.56 64.44
CA PRO A 861 3.15 56.82 64.95
C PRO A 861 2.70 58.29 64.81
N ARG A 862 1.42 58.54 64.53
CA ARG A 862 0.58 59.65 65.09
C ARG A 862 -0.77 59.79 64.36
N MET A 863 -1.81 60.01 65.20
CA MET A 863 -3.03 60.82 65.02
C MET A 863 -3.75 60.93 63.67
N ILE A 864 -5.04 60.55 63.72
CA ILE A 864 -6.24 61.34 63.39
C ILE A 864 -6.30 62.03 62.02
N SER A 865 -7.19 61.50 61.17
CA SER A 865 -8.26 62.18 60.43
C SER A 865 -8.35 61.73 58.98
N CYS A 866 -9.44 61.03 58.63
CA CYS A 866 -10.03 61.17 57.30
C CYS A 866 -11.52 60.84 57.40
N LEU A 867 -12.26 61.82 57.94
CA LEU A 867 -13.67 62.02 57.71
C LEU A 867 -13.83 62.82 56.40
N SER A 868 -14.94 62.55 55.71
CA SER A 868 -15.48 63.28 54.55
C SER A 868 -14.91 62.91 53.18
N SER A 869 -15.58 61.96 52.52
CA SER A 869 -16.41 62.28 51.34
C SER A 869 -16.98 60.99 50.75
N MET A 870 -18.08 60.53 51.34
CA MET A 870 -19.16 59.92 50.55
C MET A 870 -19.89 61.05 49.83
N ARG A 871 -20.19 60.93 48.53
CA ARG A 871 -21.49 61.35 47.96
C ARG A 871 -21.70 60.88 46.51
N ASN A 872 -22.87 60.27 46.32
CA ASN A 872 -23.67 60.01 45.10
C ASN A 872 -23.20 58.82 44.24
N ALA A 873 -23.99 57.81 43.88
CA ALA A 873 -25.46 57.71 43.71
C ALA A 873 -25.92 56.20 43.67
N PRO A 874 -27.21 55.82 43.47
CA PRO A 874 -27.93 54.90 44.38
C PRO A 874 -28.56 53.62 43.77
N VAL A 875 -28.86 52.68 44.67
CA VAL A 875 -30.08 51.85 44.89
C VAL A 875 -30.98 51.47 43.70
N ILE A 876 -31.13 50.14 43.47
CA ILE A 876 -32.44 49.47 43.41
C ILE A 876 -32.37 48.15 44.21
N TRP A 877 -33.18 48.08 45.26
CA TRP A 877 -33.58 46.89 46.02
C TRP A 877 -35.06 46.62 45.71
N LYS A 878 -35.42 45.37 45.42
CA LYS A 878 -36.51 44.62 46.08
C LYS A 878 -36.76 43.27 45.38
N ASN A 879 -36.43 42.18 46.08
CA ASN A 879 -37.44 41.28 46.64
C ASN A 879 -36.75 40.25 47.57
N TYR A 880 -37.13 40.31 48.84
CA TYR A 880 -36.83 39.32 49.89
C TYR A 880 -38.06 39.20 50.79
N THR A 881 -38.65 38.01 50.83
CA THR A 881 -39.50 37.34 51.85
C THR A 881 -40.23 36.22 51.10
N LEU A 882 -40.29 34.94 51.50
CA LEU A 882 -40.13 34.19 52.76
C LEU A 882 -39.34 32.89 52.45
N LEU A 883 -38.79 32.05 53.35
CA LEU A 883 -39.26 31.50 54.63
C LEU A 883 -38.06 30.81 55.34
N THR A 884 -38.09 30.82 56.67
CA THR A 884 -37.19 30.11 57.61
C THR A 884 -37.77 28.77 58.08
N ASP A 885 -36.86 27.81 58.34
CA ASP A 885 -36.88 26.69 59.31
C ASP A 885 -37.89 25.52 59.32
N TYR A 886 -37.29 24.34 59.66
CA TYR A 886 -37.74 23.00 60.12
C TYR A 886 -37.47 21.86 59.11
N GLY A 887 -36.76 20.77 59.39
CA GLY A 887 -36.03 20.27 60.57
C GLY A 887 -35.53 18.83 60.30
N ASN A 888 -34.47 18.40 61.00
CA ASN A 888 -34.02 16.99 61.08
C ASN A 888 -34.97 16.15 61.96
N ALA A 889 -35.27 14.90 61.57
CA ALA A 889 -35.31 13.70 62.43
C ALA A 889 -35.75 12.42 61.66
N ASN A 890 -35.04 11.32 61.94
CA ASN A 890 -35.17 9.91 61.51
C ASN A 890 -34.62 9.50 60.13
#